data_AF-A0A8T4AS45-F1
#
_entry.id   AF-A0A8T4AS45-F1
#
_cell.length_a   1.000
_cell.length_b   1.000
_cell.length_c   1.000
_cell.angle_alpha   90.00
_cell.angle_beta   90.00
_cell.angle_gamma   90.00
#
_symmetry.space_group_name_H-M   'P 1'
#
loop_
_entity.id
_entity.type
_entity.pdbx_description
1 polymer ?
#
loop_
_entity_poly.entity_id
_entity_poly.type
_entity_poly.pdbx_seq_one_letter_code
_entity_poly.pdbx_strand_id
1 'polypeptide(L)'
;MATIPTPEAIFYAVYQSLCGSDYGSVPKKKYTTGTAELKSQLEKTEEILDAVFRALKLKEIDDRAIEAAKFNIMNAAMAYKEVEISTFTFEAGARQIIWDLLGYLYVPGVARILANWNLEEPMDKDMPSGRFWYLPEVEGTSLKLPVAQVVDWYLGLLGMPLEKFAAERMEGLADAEDNTSESMIRSLYKWKKGTLPKIDILDAYFPDEMAIKYKGTFELDAGLIEDEQFAKALEFVAAKSLTAEALQMEINISDLSRIQQVLDRKADSSERCNFVDRLEYRYAAPSPARIRQRLLLARMVQDGYTRLRKFLLPDVANDCADPEVNKLLQLIQQFKLIYNLTTEASILKGRFGVDTQNTEDQWFEERLQKTMLDPEVFLSILPSQRDIANLELSKILSQRFQKSVTENPLPNLLHSESKDSMGSYFGGLKEKYEKQQSGQTRFDKLITNLENGNVAKALAEEDRYDMLFAAVKHQGMQRSTYDEIFQRIFELELPDYQYMDAWLFQTECFMDGNAPKKMVDLAFKDAKAHAGYDIWKGPLLHLEGKHLVNCNDFNSAIACFKEAEKDCQKRNYGPLRGLVARDLFATEIANKKLSVNNQEKYYRDIINFGTHGDAELASIEELAAYLSGYFWNELYQPYAGVPRLRPRSEKKTQELLGLTGPKLHIWLGERTKVERI
;
A
#
# COMPACT_ATOMS: atom_id res chain seq x y z
N MET A 1 -8.50 -3.98 -14.86
CA MET A 1 -7.61 -2.91 -15.33
C MET A 1 -6.26 -3.15 -14.70
N ALA A 2 -5.18 -2.91 -15.44
CA ALA A 2 -3.80 -2.99 -14.95
C ALA A 2 -3.41 -1.65 -14.31
N THR A 3 -4.25 -1.14 -13.43
CA THR A 3 -4.05 0.13 -12.74
C THR A 3 -3.76 -0.13 -11.27
N ILE A 4 -2.97 0.75 -10.68
CA ILE A 4 -2.71 0.76 -9.25
C ILE A 4 -4.06 1.02 -8.52
N PRO A 5 -4.42 0.27 -7.46
CA PRO A 5 -5.71 0.42 -6.78
C PRO A 5 -5.83 1.73 -6.02
N THR A 6 -6.94 2.45 -6.16
CA THR A 6 -7.14 3.70 -5.41
C THR A 6 -7.23 3.45 -3.89
N PRO A 7 -6.87 4.43 -3.04
CA PRO A 7 -7.06 4.33 -1.59
C PRO A 7 -8.50 3.98 -1.22
N GLU A 8 -9.48 4.50 -1.95
CA GLU A 8 -10.91 4.22 -1.71
C GLU A 8 -11.30 2.79 -2.03
N ALA A 9 -10.65 2.15 -3.01
CA ALA A 9 -10.84 0.72 -3.25
C ALA A 9 -10.33 -0.11 -2.06
N ILE A 10 -9.24 0.32 -1.43
CA ILE A 10 -8.66 -0.33 -0.25
C ILE A 10 -9.57 -0.13 0.97
N PHE A 11 -10.00 1.12 1.25
CA PHE A 11 -10.92 1.41 2.36
C PHE A 11 -12.23 0.65 2.22
N TYR A 12 -12.79 0.61 1.01
CA TYR A 12 -13.99 -0.19 0.74
C TYR A 12 -13.75 -1.68 0.99
N ALA A 13 -12.60 -2.22 0.58
CA ALA A 13 -12.31 -3.64 0.79
C ALA A 13 -12.22 -4.01 2.27
N VAL A 14 -11.66 -3.14 3.11
CA VAL A 14 -11.60 -3.27 4.57
C VAL A 14 -13.00 -3.16 5.17
N TYR A 15 -13.77 -2.13 4.78
CA TYR A 15 -15.16 -1.95 5.19
C TYR A 15 -16.01 -3.19 4.86
N GLN A 16 -15.86 -3.74 3.65
CA GLN A 16 -16.57 -4.94 3.24
C GLN A 16 -16.30 -6.13 4.17
N SER A 17 -15.06 -6.27 4.64
CA SER A 17 -14.63 -7.35 5.52
C SER A 17 -15.00 -7.14 6.99
N LEU A 18 -15.20 -5.89 7.44
CA LEU A 18 -15.56 -5.58 8.84
C LEU A 18 -17.05 -5.31 9.05
N CYS A 19 -17.67 -4.60 8.13
CA CYS A 19 -19.02 -4.04 8.28
C CYS A 19 -20.05 -4.71 7.34
N GLY A 20 -19.60 -5.44 6.32
CA GLY A 20 -20.47 -5.97 5.27
C GLY A 20 -20.54 -5.06 4.05
N SER A 21 -21.48 -5.32 3.13
CA SER A 21 -21.56 -4.58 1.86
C SER A 21 -23.00 -4.28 1.50
N ASP A 22 -23.44 -3.07 1.79
CA ASP A 22 -24.82 -2.64 1.52
C ASP A 22 -24.90 -1.74 0.28
N TYR A 23 -23.76 -1.46 -0.35
CA TYR A 23 -23.69 -0.56 -1.50
C TYR A 23 -24.13 -1.23 -2.79
N GLY A 24 -25.03 -0.53 -3.51
CA GLY A 24 -25.35 -0.85 -4.89
C GLY A 24 -24.12 -0.79 -5.80
N SER A 25 -24.14 -1.56 -6.90
CA SER A 25 -22.99 -1.74 -7.80
C SER A 25 -22.47 -0.43 -8.41
N VAL A 26 -23.37 0.52 -8.73
CA VAL A 26 -23.01 1.80 -9.36
C VAL A 26 -22.35 2.78 -8.37
N PRO A 27 -22.94 3.11 -7.20
CA PRO A 27 -22.28 3.93 -6.18
C PRO A 27 -20.93 3.37 -5.75
N LYS A 28 -20.85 2.04 -5.56
CA LYS A 28 -19.59 1.34 -5.25
C LYS A 28 -18.54 1.61 -6.33
N LYS A 29 -18.86 1.34 -7.60
CA LYS A 29 -17.91 1.52 -8.70
C LYS A 29 -17.43 2.97 -8.80
N LYS A 30 -18.31 3.95 -8.64
CA LYS A 30 -17.92 5.38 -8.66
C LYS A 30 -16.94 5.71 -7.52
N TYR A 31 -17.23 5.24 -6.31
CA TYR A 31 -16.38 5.46 -5.14
C TYR A 31 -15.00 4.81 -5.30
N THR A 32 -14.96 3.50 -5.58
CA THR A 32 -13.71 2.71 -5.66
C THR A 32 -12.86 3.01 -6.89
N THR A 33 -13.34 3.85 -7.81
CA THR A 33 -12.54 4.32 -8.96
C THR A 33 -12.18 5.80 -8.82
N GLY A 34 -12.57 6.45 -7.72
CA GLY A 34 -12.37 7.88 -7.52
C GLY A 34 -13.11 8.73 -8.54
N THR A 35 -14.26 8.27 -9.07
CA THR A 35 -15.02 8.97 -10.12
C THR A 35 -16.33 9.61 -9.63
N ALA A 36 -16.68 9.47 -8.34
CA ALA A 36 -17.80 10.20 -7.76
C ALA A 36 -17.53 11.72 -7.68
N GLU A 37 -18.59 12.51 -7.51
CA GLU A 37 -18.49 13.93 -7.15
C GLU A 37 -17.65 14.10 -5.88
N LEU A 38 -16.80 15.13 -5.80
CA LEU A 38 -15.83 15.33 -4.72
C LEU A 38 -16.48 15.30 -3.35
N LYS A 39 -17.59 16.04 -3.19
CA LYS A 39 -18.35 16.07 -1.95
C LYS A 39 -18.82 14.65 -1.56
N SER A 40 -19.41 13.92 -2.51
CA SER A 40 -19.85 12.55 -2.27
C SER A 40 -18.69 11.59 -1.98
N GLN A 41 -17.52 11.82 -2.59
CA GLN A 41 -16.32 11.02 -2.36
C GLN A 41 -15.79 11.20 -0.93
N LEU A 42 -15.77 12.44 -0.44
CA LEU A 42 -15.32 12.79 0.91
C LEU A 42 -16.30 12.24 1.96
N GLU A 43 -17.59 12.54 1.82
CA GLU A 43 -18.64 12.07 2.75
C GLU A 43 -18.63 10.55 2.90
N LYS A 44 -18.48 9.82 1.78
CA LYS A 44 -18.40 8.35 1.81
C LYS A 44 -17.12 7.82 2.44
N THR A 45 -16.00 8.51 2.24
CA THR A 45 -14.74 8.11 2.88
C THR A 45 -14.83 8.28 4.40
N GLU A 46 -15.42 9.38 4.86
CA GLU A 46 -15.69 9.61 6.27
C GLU A 46 -16.63 8.55 6.85
N GLU A 47 -17.76 8.27 6.18
CA GLU A 47 -18.72 7.23 6.56
C GLU A 47 -18.04 5.85 6.71
N ILE A 48 -17.24 5.47 5.72
CA ILE A 48 -16.52 4.19 5.70
C ILE A 48 -15.51 4.11 6.84
N LEU A 49 -14.69 5.13 7.04
CA LEU A 49 -13.67 5.14 8.09
C LEU A 49 -14.32 5.13 9.48
N ASP A 50 -15.38 5.90 9.70
CA ASP A 50 -16.11 5.91 10.95
C ASP A 50 -16.78 4.56 11.24
N ALA A 51 -17.29 3.87 10.23
CA ALA A 51 -17.80 2.51 10.39
C ALA A 51 -16.68 1.52 10.75
N VAL A 52 -15.52 1.60 10.09
CA VAL A 52 -14.34 0.77 10.40
C VAL A 52 -13.86 1.02 11.82
N PHE A 53 -13.70 2.27 12.25
CA PHE A 53 -13.23 2.61 13.59
C PHE A 53 -14.20 2.17 14.69
N ARG A 54 -15.52 2.26 14.43
CA ARG A 54 -16.55 1.72 15.33
C ARG A 54 -16.48 0.20 15.41
N ALA A 55 -16.35 -0.49 14.28
CA ALA A 55 -16.23 -1.96 14.24
C ALA A 55 -14.97 -2.45 14.98
N LEU A 56 -13.86 -1.71 14.88
CA LEU A 56 -12.62 -2.00 15.59
C LEU A 56 -12.62 -1.54 17.06
N LYS A 57 -13.67 -0.81 17.48
CA LYS A 57 -13.83 -0.27 18.83
C LYS A 57 -12.66 0.61 19.27
N LEU A 58 -12.09 1.40 18.36
CA LEU A 58 -10.90 2.20 18.68
C LEU A 58 -11.12 3.20 19.82
N LYS A 59 -12.35 3.74 19.97
CA LYS A 59 -12.71 4.62 21.11
C LYS A 59 -12.69 3.92 22.47
N GLU A 60 -12.85 2.60 22.49
CA GLU A 60 -12.77 1.82 23.73
C GLU A 60 -11.32 1.51 24.11
N ILE A 61 -10.36 1.80 23.23
CA ILE A 61 -8.91 1.60 23.47
C ILE A 61 -8.31 2.85 24.12
N ASP A 62 -8.39 4.01 23.44
CA ASP A 62 -7.91 5.31 23.93
C ASP A 62 -8.60 6.46 23.18
N ASP A 63 -8.73 7.62 23.84
CA ASP A 63 -9.31 8.85 23.27
C ASP A 63 -8.54 9.33 22.04
N ARG A 64 -7.22 9.06 21.95
CA ARG A 64 -6.37 9.45 20.81
C ARG A 64 -6.24 8.38 19.72
N ALA A 65 -6.76 7.17 19.93
CA ALA A 65 -6.58 6.06 18.99
C ALA A 65 -7.12 6.37 17.58
N ILE A 66 -8.25 7.08 17.50
CA ILE A 66 -8.82 7.50 16.22
C ILE A 66 -7.94 8.54 15.53
N GLU A 67 -7.39 9.51 16.27
CA GLU A 67 -6.52 10.55 15.71
C GLU A 67 -5.22 9.93 15.18
N ALA A 68 -4.61 9.03 15.94
CA ALA A 68 -3.44 8.26 15.51
C ALA A 68 -3.74 7.40 14.28
N ALA A 69 -4.91 6.73 14.23
CA ALA A 69 -5.35 5.97 13.06
C ALA A 69 -5.51 6.85 11.82
N LYS A 70 -6.18 8.00 11.94
CA LYS A 70 -6.34 8.97 10.85
C LYS A 70 -4.98 9.48 10.35
N PHE A 71 -4.07 9.82 11.26
CA PHE A 71 -2.72 10.27 10.91
C PHE A 71 -1.95 9.22 10.11
N ASN A 72 -1.94 7.96 10.58
CA ASN A 72 -1.23 6.88 9.89
C ASN A 72 -1.86 6.52 8.54
N ILE A 73 -3.20 6.52 8.44
CA ILE A 73 -3.90 6.32 7.17
C ILE A 73 -3.54 7.44 6.18
N MET A 74 -3.49 8.69 6.63
CA MET A 74 -3.13 9.82 5.78
C MET A 74 -1.67 9.71 5.30
N ASN A 75 -0.72 9.41 6.19
CA ASN A 75 0.68 9.21 5.82
C ASN A 75 0.85 8.06 4.82
N ALA A 76 0.18 6.93 5.05
CA ALA A 76 0.21 5.80 4.14
C ALA A 76 -0.42 6.14 2.78
N ALA A 77 -1.51 6.90 2.76
CA ALA A 77 -2.15 7.36 1.53
C ALA A 77 -1.26 8.34 0.74
N MET A 78 -0.51 9.21 1.43
CA MET A 78 0.45 10.12 0.80
C MET A 78 1.63 9.37 0.19
N ALA A 79 2.26 8.45 0.93
CA ALA A 79 3.35 7.63 0.42
C ALA A 79 2.90 6.78 -0.78
N TYR A 80 1.73 6.14 -0.66
CA TYR A 80 1.10 5.44 -1.77
C TYR A 80 0.90 6.35 -2.97
N LYS A 81 0.42 7.58 -2.76
CA LYS A 81 0.13 8.50 -3.85
C LYS A 81 1.40 8.92 -4.59
N GLU A 82 2.48 9.18 -3.86
CA GLU A 82 3.79 9.48 -4.45
C GLU A 82 4.30 8.33 -5.33
N VAL A 83 4.14 7.09 -4.85
CA VAL A 83 4.48 5.90 -5.63
C VAL A 83 3.59 5.77 -6.88
N GLU A 84 2.27 5.99 -6.74
CA GLU A 84 1.32 5.94 -7.85
C GLU A 84 1.68 6.96 -8.94
N ILE A 85 1.93 8.22 -8.59
CA ILE A 85 2.21 9.27 -9.58
C ILE A 85 3.59 9.14 -10.22
N SER A 86 4.45 8.25 -9.73
CA SER A 86 5.82 8.08 -10.22
C SER A 86 6.06 6.72 -10.92
N THR A 87 5.03 5.86 -10.96
CA THR A 87 5.18 4.48 -11.49
C THR A 87 4.55 4.30 -12.86
N PHE A 88 5.23 3.60 -13.77
CA PHE A 88 4.68 3.17 -15.07
C PHE A 88 4.34 1.68 -15.05
N THR A 89 3.10 1.30 -15.40
CA THR A 89 2.66 -0.11 -15.35
C THR A 89 2.87 -0.86 -16.65
N PHE A 90 3.18 -0.18 -17.76
CA PHE A 90 3.38 -0.79 -19.09
C PHE A 90 2.27 -1.81 -19.42
N GLU A 91 2.65 -3.08 -19.62
CA GLU A 91 1.75 -4.20 -19.94
C GLU A 91 1.55 -5.16 -18.75
N ALA A 92 2.03 -4.80 -17.55
CA ALA A 92 1.95 -5.65 -16.37
C ALA A 92 0.49 -6.01 -16.06
N GLY A 93 0.24 -7.29 -15.79
CA GLY A 93 -1.09 -7.76 -15.41
C GLY A 93 -1.49 -7.25 -14.01
N ALA A 94 -2.80 -7.18 -13.74
CA ALA A 94 -3.31 -6.77 -12.43
C ALA A 94 -2.77 -7.65 -11.27
N ARG A 95 -2.53 -8.95 -11.51
CA ARG A 95 -1.93 -9.86 -10.52
C ARG A 95 -0.51 -9.45 -10.15
N GLN A 96 0.32 -9.11 -11.15
CA GLN A 96 1.69 -8.64 -10.95
C GLN A 96 1.72 -7.31 -10.18
N ILE A 97 0.91 -6.34 -10.62
CA ILE A 97 0.83 -5.02 -9.98
C ILE A 97 0.46 -5.16 -8.50
N ILE A 98 -0.59 -5.92 -8.18
CA ILE A 98 -1.01 -6.13 -6.80
C ILE A 98 0.06 -6.86 -6.00
N TRP A 99 0.69 -7.89 -6.57
CA TRP A 99 1.73 -8.66 -5.90
C TRP A 99 2.95 -7.80 -5.52
N ASP A 100 3.45 -7.02 -6.47
CA ASP A 100 4.62 -6.16 -6.23
C ASP A 100 4.28 -5.01 -5.25
N LEU A 101 3.10 -4.40 -5.34
CA LEU A 101 2.67 -3.38 -4.36
C LEU A 101 2.51 -3.96 -2.94
N LEU A 102 1.97 -5.18 -2.82
CA LEU A 102 1.85 -5.85 -1.53
C LEU A 102 3.21 -6.11 -0.90
N GLY A 103 4.14 -6.68 -1.66
CA GLY A 103 5.46 -7.06 -1.17
C GLY A 103 6.38 -5.88 -0.85
N TYR A 104 6.36 -4.83 -1.67
CA TYR A 104 7.34 -3.73 -1.55
C TYR A 104 6.83 -2.50 -0.79
N LEU A 105 5.52 -2.33 -0.64
CA LEU A 105 4.93 -1.13 -0.03
C LEU A 105 3.97 -1.45 1.12
N TYR A 106 2.89 -2.19 0.84
CA TYR A 106 1.79 -2.30 1.81
C TYR A 106 2.13 -3.18 3.00
N VAL A 107 2.61 -4.41 2.78
CA VAL A 107 2.91 -5.34 3.88
C VAL A 107 4.04 -4.80 4.76
N PRO A 108 5.15 -4.27 4.20
CA PRO A 108 6.17 -3.62 5.01
C PRO A 108 5.64 -2.48 5.87
N GLY A 109 4.93 -1.53 5.25
CA GLY A 109 4.41 -0.35 5.95
C GLY A 109 3.41 -0.73 7.06
N VAL A 110 2.46 -1.63 6.76
CA VAL A 110 1.46 -2.08 7.74
C VAL A 110 2.10 -2.83 8.89
N ALA A 111 3.12 -3.66 8.63
CA ALA A 111 3.83 -4.37 9.70
C ALA A 111 4.53 -3.41 10.68
N ARG A 112 5.23 -2.39 10.15
CA ARG A 112 5.90 -1.37 10.97
C ARG A 112 4.90 -0.52 11.77
N ILE A 113 3.82 -0.08 11.14
CA ILE A 113 2.75 0.70 11.80
C ILE A 113 2.10 -0.11 12.93
N LEU A 114 1.69 -1.36 12.65
CA LEU A 114 1.04 -2.19 13.66
C LEU A 114 1.99 -2.53 14.79
N ALA A 115 3.26 -2.83 14.53
CA ALA A 115 4.21 -3.09 15.61
C ALA A 115 4.37 -1.89 16.55
N ASN A 116 4.51 -0.68 15.99
CA ASN A 116 4.60 0.55 16.79
C ASN A 116 3.35 0.80 17.64
N TRP A 117 2.16 0.51 17.11
CA TRP A 117 0.91 0.59 17.88
C TRP A 117 0.79 -0.40 19.03
N ASN A 118 1.60 -1.46 19.03
CA ASN A 118 1.53 -2.53 20.03
C ASN A 118 2.69 -2.49 21.04
N LEU A 119 3.53 -1.44 21.02
CA LEU A 119 4.68 -1.35 21.92
C LEU A 119 4.28 -1.10 23.39
N GLU A 120 3.28 -0.24 23.62
CA GLU A 120 2.82 0.13 24.96
C GLU A 120 1.82 -0.89 25.52
N GLU A 121 0.70 -1.10 24.82
CA GLU A 121 -0.31 -2.10 25.17
C GLU A 121 -0.55 -3.05 23.98
N PRO A 122 -0.05 -4.30 24.06
CA PRO A 122 -0.26 -5.28 23.01
C PRO A 122 -1.75 -5.62 22.81
N MET A 123 -2.22 -5.62 21.56
CA MET A 123 -3.57 -5.97 21.15
C MET A 123 -3.94 -7.43 21.49
N ASP A 124 -2.96 -8.27 21.81
CA ASP A 124 -3.07 -9.71 22.07
C ASP A 124 -3.24 -10.05 23.56
N LYS A 125 -3.58 -9.09 24.44
CA LYS A 125 -4.10 -9.42 25.78
C LYS A 125 -5.12 -10.53 25.69
N ASP A 126 -5.02 -11.55 26.55
CA ASP A 126 -5.78 -12.81 26.54
C ASP A 126 -5.51 -13.82 25.41
N MET A 127 -4.73 -13.47 24.39
CA MET A 127 -4.41 -14.35 23.25
C MET A 127 -3.01 -14.98 23.41
N PRO A 128 -2.73 -16.12 22.74
CA PRO A 128 -1.37 -16.68 22.71
C PRO A 128 -0.36 -15.70 22.12
N SER A 129 0.74 -15.42 22.82
CA SER A 129 1.75 -14.46 22.36
C SER A 129 2.77 -15.02 21.37
N GLY A 130 2.92 -16.34 21.28
CA GLY A 130 3.89 -16.97 20.38
C GLY A 130 3.46 -17.02 18.91
N ARG A 131 2.25 -16.53 18.59
CA ARG A 131 1.70 -16.54 17.24
C ARG A 131 0.79 -15.35 16.98
N PHE A 132 0.69 -14.95 15.72
CA PHE A 132 -0.24 -13.91 15.29
C PHE A 132 -1.60 -14.51 15.06
N TRP A 133 -2.44 -14.54 16.09
CA TRP A 133 -3.77 -15.18 16.08
C TRP A 133 -4.72 -14.68 14.96
N TYR A 134 -4.47 -13.48 14.43
CA TYR A 134 -5.23 -12.88 13.35
C TYR A 134 -4.66 -13.16 11.95
N LEU A 135 -3.50 -13.83 11.81
CA LEU A 135 -2.89 -14.22 10.54
C LEU A 135 -2.98 -15.74 10.33
N PRO A 136 -3.01 -16.24 9.08
CA PRO A 136 -2.87 -17.67 8.81
C PRO A 136 -1.55 -18.22 9.38
N GLU A 137 -1.61 -19.40 10.00
CA GLU A 137 -0.47 -20.07 10.64
C GLU A 137 -0.24 -21.46 10.02
N VAL A 138 1.02 -21.79 9.76
CA VAL A 138 1.41 -23.11 9.24
C VAL A 138 1.59 -24.06 10.43
N GLU A 139 0.75 -25.09 10.51
CA GLU A 139 0.84 -26.16 11.53
C GLU A 139 1.16 -27.48 10.81
N GLY A 140 2.45 -27.85 10.79
CA GLY A 140 2.94 -29.02 10.04
C GLY A 140 2.73 -28.86 8.54
N THR A 141 1.89 -29.70 7.95
CA THR A 141 1.51 -29.64 6.52
C THR A 141 0.18 -28.92 6.27
N SER A 142 -0.45 -28.38 7.31
CA SER A 142 -1.78 -27.75 7.23
C SER A 142 -1.70 -26.25 7.49
N LEU A 143 -2.59 -25.49 6.85
CA LEU A 143 -2.74 -24.06 7.10
C LEU A 143 -3.95 -23.79 7.98
N LYS A 144 -3.72 -23.17 9.13
CA LYS A 144 -4.76 -22.80 10.08
C LYS A 144 -5.16 -21.33 9.93
N LEU A 145 -6.42 -21.12 9.55
CA LEU A 145 -6.95 -19.79 9.30
C LEU A 145 -7.33 -19.04 10.61
N PRO A 146 -7.30 -17.70 10.62
CA PRO A 146 -7.49 -16.89 11.82
C PRO A 146 -8.75 -17.21 12.64
N VAL A 147 -9.91 -17.42 12.00
CA VAL A 147 -11.16 -17.70 12.71
C VAL A 147 -11.04 -19.02 13.49
N ALA A 148 -10.42 -20.03 12.90
CA ALA A 148 -10.21 -21.31 13.57
C ALA A 148 -9.30 -21.16 14.80
N GLN A 149 -8.29 -20.29 14.72
CA GLN A 149 -7.41 -19.99 15.86
C GLN A 149 -8.18 -19.31 17.01
N VAL A 150 -9.04 -18.34 16.72
CA VAL A 150 -9.88 -17.69 17.75
C VAL A 150 -10.90 -18.66 18.35
N VAL A 151 -11.50 -19.54 17.54
CA VAL A 151 -12.41 -20.56 18.08
C VAL A 151 -11.65 -21.53 19.01
N ASP A 152 -10.45 -21.97 18.64
CA ASP A 152 -9.64 -22.83 19.51
C ASP A 152 -9.23 -22.13 20.81
N TRP A 153 -8.88 -20.84 20.74
CA TRP A 153 -8.63 -20.01 21.91
C TRP A 153 -9.84 -19.99 22.86
N TYR A 154 -11.03 -19.69 22.33
CA TYR A 154 -12.25 -19.62 23.13
C TYR A 154 -12.59 -20.96 23.80
N LEU A 155 -12.49 -22.07 23.05
CA LEU A 155 -12.70 -23.42 23.59
C LEU A 155 -11.67 -23.75 24.69
N GLY A 156 -10.42 -23.33 24.51
CA GLY A 156 -9.34 -23.49 25.48
C GLY A 156 -9.62 -22.78 26.82
N LEU A 157 -10.30 -21.61 26.78
CA LEU A 157 -10.69 -20.85 27.97
C LEU A 157 -11.96 -21.39 28.63
N LEU A 158 -12.91 -21.92 27.86
CA LEU A 158 -14.04 -22.66 28.42
C LEU A 158 -13.58 -23.88 29.23
N GLY A 159 -12.44 -24.48 28.87
CA GLY A 159 -11.85 -25.61 29.60
C GLY A 159 -12.70 -26.88 29.49
N MET A 160 -13.50 -27.00 28.44
CA MET A 160 -14.35 -28.16 28.18
C MET A 160 -14.59 -28.37 26.68
N PRO A 161 -14.90 -29.61 26.25
CA PRO A 161 -15.30 -29.88 24.88
C PRO A 161 -16.56 -29.09 24.50
N LEU A 162 -16.70 -28.79 23.20
CA LEU A 162 -17.81 -28.00 22.66
C LEU A 162 -19.17 -28.70 22.93
N GLU A 163 -19.19 -30.02 22.97
CA GLU A 163 -20.36 -30.85 23.32
C GLU A 163 -20.79 -30.66 24.77
N LYS A 164 -19.85 -30.43 25.68
CA LYS A 164 -20.15 -30.18 27.11
C LYS A 164 -20.62 -28.74 27.32
N PHE A 165 -19.98 -27.78 26.65
CA PHE A 165 -20.44 -26.39 26.64
C PHE A 165 -21.86 -26.27 26.10
N ALA A 166 -22.18 -27.02 25.04
CA ALA A 166 -23.52 -27.12 24.49
C ALA A 166 -24.57 -27.52 25.53
N ALA A 167 -24.31 -28.60 26.26
CA ALA A 167 -25.20 -29.11 27.30
C ALA A 167 -25.36 -28.11 28.45
N GLU A 168 -24.26 -27.54 28.96
CA GLU A 168 -24.30 -26.56 30.07
C GLU A 168 -25.08 -25.28 29.68
N ARG A 169 -25.01 -24.86 28.42
CA ARG A 169 -25.79 -23.71 27.91
C ARG A 169 -27.27 -24.05 27.75
N MET A 170 -27.60 -25.23 27.21
CA MET A 170 -28.99 -25.69 27.06
C MET A 170 -29.70 -25.89 28.40
N GLU A 171 -28.99 -26.38 29.43
CA GLU A 171 -29.55 -26.57 30.78
C GLU A 171 -29.78 -25.23 31.52
N GLY A 172 -29.04 -24.17 31.17
CA GLY A 172 -29.15 -22.85 31.78
C GLY A 172 -30.26 -21.94 31.22
N LEU A 173 -30.92 -22.37 30.14
CA LEU A 173 -31.98 -21.61 29.48
C LEU A 173 -33.36 -22.16 29.86
N ALA A 174 -34.22 -21.29 30.40
CA ALA A 174 -35.56 -21.66 30.87
C ALA A 174 -36.54 -21.98 29.73
N ASP A 175 -36.19 -21.70 28.47
CA ASP A 175 -37.09 -21.86 27.32
C ASP A 175 -36.66 -23.02 26.41
N ALA A 176 -37.55 -24.01 26.27
CA ALA A 176 -37.40 -25.19 25.42
C ALA A 176 -37.40 -24.88 23.90
N GLU A 177 -37.51 -23.62 23.50
CA GLU A 177 -37.52 -23.15 22.09
C GLU A 177 -36.24 -22.42 21.65
N ASP A 178 -35.16 -22.37 22.47
CA ASP A 178 -33.92 -21.67 22.09
C ASP A 178 -33.10 -22.42 21.02
N ASN A 179 -33.52 -22.26 19.76
CA ASN A 179 -32.79 -22.70 18.58
C ASN A 179 -31.42 -22.00 18.39
N THR A 180 -31.17 -20.91 19.12
CA THR A 180 -29.94 -20.10 18.99
C THR A 180 -28.73 -20.87 19.49
N SER A 181 -28.87 -21.61 20.59
CA SER A 181 -27.79 -22.38 21.20
C SER A 181 -27.32 -23.54 20.30
N GLU A 182 -28.24 -24.34 19.74
CA GLU A 182 -27.88 -25.40 18.79
C GLU A 182 -27.22 -24.82 17.51
N SER A 183 -27.76 -23.71 17.01
CA SER A 183 -27.21 -23.01 15.85
C SER A 183 -25.80 -22.46 16.12
N MET A 184 -25.55 -21.92 17.32
CA MET A 184 -24.24 -21.42 17.75
C MET A 184 -23.20 -22.53 17.74
N ILE A 185 -23.48 -23.68 18.35
CA ILE A 185 -22.58 -24.83 18.41
C ILE A 185 -22.23 -25.30 16.99
N ARG A 186 -23.24 -25.49 16.14
CA ARG A 186 -23.04 -25.88 14.74
C ARG A 186 -22.21 -24.86 13.98
N SER A 187 -22.38 -23.57 14.28
CA SER A 187 -21.61 -22.48 13.68
C SER A 187 -20.15 -22.51 14.14
N LEU A 188 -19.88 -22.71 15.44
CA LEU A 188 -18.52 -22.85 15.97
C LEU A 188 -17.74 -23.99 15.31
N TYR A 189 -18.35 -25.17 15.09
CA TYR A 189 -17.71 -26.25 14.33
C TYR A 189 -17.39 -25.85 12.90
N LYS A 190 -18.30 -25.16 12.22
CA LYS A 190 -18.09 -24.69 10.84
C LYS A 190 -16.99 -23.64 10.77
N TRP A 191 -16.93 -22.74 11.75
CA TRP A 191 -15.92 -21.69 11.86
C TRP A 191 -14.54 -22.27 12.12
N LYS A 192 -14.44 -23.26 13.02
CA LYS A 192 -13.22 -24.05 13.23
C LYS A 192 -12.72 -24.75 11.96
N LYS A 193 -13.63 -25.10 11.04
CA LYS A 193 -13.31 -25.68 9.72
C LYS A 193 -13.08 -24.64 8.61
N GLY A 194 -12.99 -23.35 8.95
CA GLY A 194 -12.65 -22.28 8.01
C GLY A 194 -13.83 -21.52 7.41
N THR A 195 -15.07 -21.75 7.88
CA THR A 195 -16.22 -20.92 7.47
C THR A 195 -16.15 -19.55 8.17
N LEU A 196 -16.49 -18.48 7.46
CA LEU A 196 -16.52 -17.14 8.07
C LEU A 196 -17.79 -16.94 8.93
N PRO A 197 -17.67 -16.34 10.13
CA PRO A 197 -18.84 -15.87 10.87
C PRO A 197 -19.55 -14.77 10.09
N LYS A 198 -20.88 -14.69 10.19
CA LYS A 198 -21.62 -13.51 9.74
C LYS A 198 -21.49 -12.42 10.79
N ILE A 199 -21.53 -11.15 10.39
CA ILE A 199 -21.30 -10.03 11.33
C ILE A 199 -22.49 -9.89 12.28
N ASP A 200 -23.71 -9.92 11.74
CA ASP A 200 -24.99 -9.83 12.46
C ASP A 200 -25.21 -10.95 13.49
N ILE A 201 -24.65 -12.13 13.27
CA ILE A 201 -24.85 -13.28 14.17
C ILE A 201 -23.96 -13.25 15.42
N LEU A 202 -22.89 -12.44 15.43
CA LEU A 202 -21.95 -12.39 16.55
C LEU A 202 -22.61 -11.81 17.81
N ASP A 203 -23.43 -10.77 17.66
CA ASP A 203 -24.15 -10.17 18.79
C ASP A 203 -25.22 -11.13 19.35
N ALA A 204 -25.90 -11.87 18.49
CA ALA A 204 -26.90 -12.87 18.91
C ALA A 204 -26.26 -14.04 19.69
N TYR A 205 -25.07 -14.49 19.29
CA TYR A 205 -24.41 -15.63 19.94
C TYR A 205 -23.68 -15.25 21.22
N PHE A 206 -23.16 -14.03 21.29
CA PHE A 206 -22.40 -13.52 22.42
C PHE A 206 -22.98 -12.20 22.92
N PRO A 207 -24.20 -12.18 23.49
CA PRO A 207 -24.77 -10.95 24.04
C PRO A 207 -23.98 -10.48 25.28
N ASP A 208 -24.02 -9.18 25.60
CA ASP A 208 -23.22 -8.61 26.70
C ASP A 208 -23.64 -9.14 28.08
N GLU A 209 -24.90 -9.54 28.22
CA GLU A 209 -25.45 -10.12 29.44
C GLU A 209 -25.09 -11.61 29.61
N MET A 210 -24.40 -12.23 28.65
CA MET A 210 -24.04 -13.65 28.69
C MET A 210 -23.11 -13.95 29.88
N ALA A 211 -23.63 -14.68 30.87
CA ALA A 211 -22.85 -15.21 31.97
C ALA A 211 -22.13 -16.51 31.55
N ILE A 212 -20.79 -16.49 31.52
CA ILE A 212 -19.97 -17.62 31.06
C ILE A 212 -19.11 -18.12 32.22
N LYS A 213 -19.19 -19.42 32.51
CA LYS A 213 -18.29 -20.07 33.47
C LYS A 213 -17.08 -20.60 32.72
N TYR A 214 -15.95 -19.94 32.88
CA TYR A 214 -14.68 -20.39 32.32
C TYR A 214 -13.98 -21.33 33.31
N LYS A 215 -13.59 -22.52 32.83
CA LYS A 215 -12.79 -23.49 33.61
C LYS A 215 -11.33 -23.52 33.19
N GLY A 216 -11.00 -22.85 32.09
CA GLY A 216 -9.67 -22.79 31.51
C GLY A 216 -8.95 -21.46 31.71
N THR A 217 -9.48 -20.58 32.56
CA THR A 217 -8.91 -19.27 32.91
C THR A 217 -8.05 -19.34 34.16
N PHE A 218 -7.18 -18.35 34.33
CA PHE A 218 -6.34 -18.18 35.51
C PHE A 218 -6.62 -16.81 36.12
N GLU A 219 -7.21 -16.81 37.31
CA GLU A 219 -7.55 -15.62 38.10
C GLU A 219 -7.10 -15.87 39.53
N LEU A 220 -6.32 -14.94 40.09
CA LEU A 220 -5.87 -15.01 41.49
C LEU A 220 -6.69 -14.07 42.38
N ASP A 221 -6.78 -14.45 43.66
CA ASP A 221 -7.27 -13.55 44.69
C ASP A 221 -6.17 -12.54 45.04
N ALA A 222 -6.52 -11.25 44.99
CA ALA A 222 -5.61 -10.14 45.28
C ALA A 222 -5.01 -10.17 46.70
N GLY A 223 -5.57 -10.97 47.61
CA GLY A 223 -5.06 -11.15 48.97
C GLY A 223 -3.95 -12.20 49.14
N LEU A 224 -3.65 -13.00 48.11
CA LEU A 224 -2.64 -14.07 48.20
C LEU A 224 -1.22 -13.52 48.24
N ILE A 225 -0.35 -14.16 49.02
CA ILE A 225 1.10 -13.86 49.03
C ILE A 225 1.80 -14.51 47.82
N GLU A 226 2.97 -13.99 47.44
CA GLU A 226 3.71 -14.40 46.23
C GLU A 226 3.91 -15.93 46.11
N ASP A 227 4.32 -16.61 47.20
CA ASP A 227 4.54 -18.06 47.17
C ASP A 227 3.24 -18.85 46.90
N GLU A 228 2.10 -18.36 47.39
CA GLU A 228 0.79 -18.97 47.14
C GLU A 228 0.31 -18.72 45.71
N GLN A 229 0.52 -17.51 45.18
CA GLN A 229 0.24 -17.16 43.80
C GLN A 229 1.06 -18.04 42.84
N PHE A 230 2.35 -18.21 43.12
CA PHE A 230 3.23 -19.06 42.32
C PHE A 230 2.85 -20.54 42.39
N ALA A 231 2.47 -21.04 43.57
CA ALA A 231 1.97 -22.41 43.71
C ALA A 231 0.69 -22.63 42.88
N LYS A 232 -0.24 -21.68 42.88
CA LYS A 232 -1.47 -21.71 42.08
C LYS A 232 -1.18 -21.68 40.58
N ALA A 233 -0.22 -20.89 40.14
CA ALA A 233 0.24 -20.88 38.75
C ALA A 233 0.75 -22.26 38.30
N LEU A 234 1.57 -22.93 39.11
CA LEU A 234 2.05 -24.28 38.81
C LEU A 234 0.93 -25.33 38.80
N GLU A 235 -0.03 -25.24 39.73
CA GLU A 235 -1.23 -26.10 39.74
C GLU A 235 -2.04 -25.94 38.45
N PHE A 236 -2.25 -24.70 38.01
CA PHE A 236 -2.97 -24.39 36.77
C PHE A 236 -2.26 -24.96 35.52
N VAL A 237 -0.94 -24.75 35.42
CA VAL A 237 -0.11 -25.29 34.33
C VAL A 237 -0.19 -26.81 34.28
N ALA A 238 -0.09 -27.47 35.43
CA ALA A 238 -0.22 -28.92 35.53
C ALA A 238 -1.62 -29.40 35.13
N ALA A 239 -2.68 -28.72 35.58
CA ALA A 239 -4.06 -29.07 35.25
C ALA A 239 -4.36 -28.96 33.75
N LYS A 240 -3.78 -27.96 33.05
CA LYS A 240 -3.88 -27.82 31.59
C LYS A 240 -2.87 -28.68 30.81
N SER A 241 -1.99 -29.41 31.50
CA SER A 241 -0.94 -30.24 30.87
C SER A 241 -0.04 -29.44 29.92
N LEU A 242 0.31 -28.20 30.30
CA LEU A 242 1.14 -27.33 29.48
C LEU A 242 2.62 -27.67 29.68
N THR A 243 3.31 -28.04 28.60
CA THR A 243 4.78 -28.21 28.60
C THR A 243 5.49 -26.86 28.52
N ALA A 244 6.81 -26.85 28.71
CA ALA A 244 7.61 -25.64 28.56
C ALA A 244 7.50 -25.07 27.12
N GLU A 245 7.49 -25.93 26.10
CA GLU A 245 7.35 -25.55 24.70
C GLU A 245 5.94 -25.01 24.41
N ALA A 246 4.90 -25.63 25.00
CA ALA A 246 3.55 -25.10 24.89
C ALA A 246 3.44 -23.72 25.54
N LEU A 247 4.01 -23.53 26.74
CA LEU A 247 4.02 -22.24 27.43
C LEU A 247 4.76 -21.17 26.62
N GLN A 248 5.89 -21.49 25.99
CA GLN A 248 6.61 -20.55 25.13
C GLN A 248 5.73 -19.98 24.00
N MET A 249 4.78 -20.77 23.50
CA MET A 249 3.84 -20.35 22.46
C MET A 249 2.61 -19.62 23.01
N GLU A 250 2.35 -19.72 24.32
CA GLU A 250 1.16 -19.19 24.97
C GLU A 250 1.44 -17.90 25.74
N ILE A 251 2.58 -17.79 26.43
CA ILE A 251 2.94 -16.64 27.28
C ILE A 251 4.17 -15.91 26.73
N ASN A 252 4.27 -14.61 27.05
CA ASN A 252 5.35 -13.76 26.55
C ASN A 252 6.66 -13.94 27.36
N ILE A 253 7.17 -15.18 27.34
CA ILE A 253 8.51 -15.56 27.80
C ILE A 253 9.13 -16.40 26.69
N SER A 254 10.00 -15.79 25.90
CA SER A 254 10.58 -16.43 24.71
C SER A 254 11.70 -17.43 25.02
N ASP A 255 12.32 -17.36 26.21
CA ASP A 255 13.40 -18.25 26.60
C ASP A 255 12.87 -19.53 27.25
N LEU A 256 12.96 -20.65 26.52
CA LEU A 256 12.53 -21.96 26.98
C LEU A 256 13.26 -22.40 28.26
N SER A 257 14.53 -22.02 28.43
CA SER A 257 15.31 -22.40 29.61
C SER A 257 14.81 -21.69 30.87
N ARG A 258 14.37 -20.44 30.75
CA ARG A 258 13.73 -19.68 31.83
C ARG A 258 12.40 -20.32 32.24
N ILE A 259 11.57 -20.69 31.26
CA ILE A 259 10.32 -21.43 31.54
C ILE A 259 10.63 -22.74 32.28
N GLN A 260 11.61 -23.51 31.82
CA GLN A 260 11.97 -24.77 32.47
C GLN A 260 12.46 -24.56 33.91
N GLN A 261 13.26 -23.52 34.17
CA GLN A 261 13.70 -23.18 35.53
C GLN A 261 12.53 -22.83 36.45
N VAL A 262 11.52 -22.12 35.93
CA VAL A 262 10.29 -21.82 36.65
C VAL A 262 9.53 -23.10 36.98
N LEU A 263 9.31 -23.98 36.00
CA LEU A 263 8.60 -25.26 36.20
C LEU A 263 9.35 -26.18 37.17
N ASP A 264 10.68 -26.17 37.15
CA ASP A 264 11.55 -26.90 38.07
C ASP A 264 11.63 -26.27 39.48
N ARG A 265 10.95 -25.15 39.73
CA ARG A 265 10.98 -24.37 40.98
C ARG A 265 12.37 -23.82 41.35
N LYS A 266 13.21 -23.58 40.35
CA LYS A 266 14.58 -23.02 40.50
C LYS A 266 14.64 -21.51 40.22
N ALA A 267 13.54 -20.92 39.77
CA ALA A 267 13.43 -19.49 39.50
C ALA A 267 13.45 -18.63 40.78
N ASP A 268 14.02 -17.43 40.66
CA ASP A 268 13.99 -16.40 41.70
C ASP A 268 12.62 -15.71 41.80
N SER A 269 12.44 -14.88 42.83
CA SER A 269 11.18 -14.17 43.10
C SER A 269 10.72 -13.29 41.93
N SER A 270 11.64 -12.55 41.30
CA SER A 270 11.31 -11.68 40.15
C SER A 270 10.76 -12.50 38.98
N GLU A 271 11.37 -13.64 38.71
CA GLU A 271 11.01 -14.52 37.61
C GLU A 271 9.70 -15.27 37.89
N ARG A 272 9.43 -15.62 39.16
CA ARG A 272 8.13 -16.17 39.62
C ARG A 272 6.99 -15.17 39.42
N CYS A 273 7.16 -13.93 39.87
CA CYS A 273 6.17 -12.87 39.68
C CYS A 273 5.90 -12.64 38.20
N ASN A 274 6.96 -12.48 37.38
CA ASN A 274 6.79 -12.33 35.93
C ASN A 274 6.06 -13.54 35.32
N PHE A 275 6.32 -14.78 35.76
CA PHE A 275 5.58 -15.94 35.25
C PHE A 275 4.08 -15.90 35.61
N VAL A 276 3.75 -15.55 36.85
CA VAL A 276 2.36 -15.39 37.31
C VAL A 276 1.64 -14.32 36.50
N ASP A 277 2.23 -13.13 36.37
CA ASP A 277 1.66 -12.01 35.60
C ASP A 277 1.36 -12.41 34.15
N ARG A 278 2.26 -13.19 33.54
CA ARG A 278 2.11 -13.63 32.14
C ARG A 278 0.99 -14.67 31.98
N LEU A 279 0.79 -15.53 32.98
CA LEU A 279 -0.35 -16.45 33.00
C LEU A 279 -1.67 -15.72 33.19
N GLU A 280 -1.75 -14.76 34.12
CA GLU A 280 -2.96 -13.94 34.31
C GLU A 280 -3.29 -13.16 33.04
N TYR A 281 -2.27 -12.60 32.38
CA TYR A 281 -2.44 -11.88 31.12
C TYR A 281 -2.97 -12.78 29.99
N ARG A 282 -2.44 -13.99 29.84
CA ARG A 282 -2.81 -14.92 28.77
C ARG A 282 -4.15 -15.61 29.03
N TYR A 283 -4.43 -16.00 30.26
CA TYR A 283 -5.59 -16.83 30.62
C TYR A 283 -6.68 -16.05 31.37
N ALA A 284 -6.73 -14.73 31.24
CA ALA A 284 -7.83 -13.90 31.73
C ALA A 284 -9.18 -14.34 31.14
N ALA A 285 -10.27 -14.22 31.91
CA ALA A 285 -11.61 -14.46 31.41
C ALA A 285 -12.04 -13.36 30.42
N PRO A 286 -12.41 -13.72 29.17
CA PRO A 286 -12.84 -12.75 28.18
C PRO A 286 -14.31 -12.40 28.38
N SER A 287 -14.64 -11.12 28.22
CA SER A 287 -16.03 -10.69 28.12
C SER A 287 -16.64 -11.11 26.77
N PRO A 288 -17.98 -11.21 26.66
CA PRO A 288 -18.65 -11.41 25.37
C PRO A 288 -18.20 -10.40 24.32
N ALA A 289 -18.09 -9.11 24.70
CA ALA A 289 -17.60 -8.05 23.83
C ALA A 289 -16.19 -8.32 23.28
N ARG A 290 -15.29 -8.85 24.12
CA ARG A 290 -13.94 -9.24 23.69
C ARG A 290 -13.97 -10.40 22.70
N ILE A 291 -14.79 -11.43 22.94
CA ILE A 291 -14.97 -12.56 22.01
C ILE A 291 -15.44 -12.06 20.64
N ARG A 292 -16.45 -11.18 20.61
CA ARG A 292 -16.95 -10.57 19.37
C ARG A 292 -15.85 -9.81 18.63
N GLN A 293 -15.06 -9.00 19.34
CA GLN A 293 -13.94 -8.25 18.77
C GLN A 293 -12.88 -9.18 18.15
N ARG A 294 -12.44 -10.23 18.85
CA ARG A 294 -11.45 -11.19 18.34
C ARG A 294 -11.95 -11.92 17.10
N LEU A 295 -13.20 -12.40 17.12
CA LEU A 295 -13.83 -13.07 15.98
C LEU A 295 -13.98 -12.14 14.77
N LEU A 296 -14.32 -10.88 14.99
CA LEU A 296 -14.48 -9.88 13.92
C LEU A 296 -13.15 -9.55 13.24
N LEU A 297 -12.08 -9.37 14.02
CA LEU A 297 -10.73 -9.15 13.50
C LEU A 297 -10.22 -10.37 12.71
N ALA A 298 -10.35 -11.57 13.26
CA ALA A 298 -9.97 -12.80 12.58
C ALA A 298 -10.77 -13.02 11.29
N ARG A 299 -12.08 -12.74 11.31
CA ARG A 299 -12.95 -12.77 10.13
C ARG A 299 -12.45 -11.82 9.06
N MET A 300 -12.13 -10.58 9.41
CA MET A 300 -11.68 -9.57 8.44
C MET A 300 -10.44 -10.05 7.70
N VAL A 301 -9.42 -10.51 8.42
CA VAL A 301 -8.17 -10.98 7.81
C VAL A 301 -8.40 -12.23 6.98
N GLN A 302 -9.19 -13.19 7.49
CA GLN A 302 -9.48 -14.43 6.76
C GLN A 302 -10.27 -14.18 5.46
N ASP A 303 -11.24 -13.27 5.46
CA ASP A 303 -11.98 -12.86 4.26
C ASP A 303 -11.05 -12.21 3.24
N GLY A 304 -10.24 -11.23 3.68
CA GLY A 304 -9.25 -10.56 2.83
C GLY A 304 -8.26 -11.55 2.22
N TYR A 305 -7.69 -12.44 3.05
CA TYR A 305 -6.80 -13.51 2.62
C TYR A 305 -7.45 -14.40 1.57
N THR A 306 -8.67 -14.88 1.81
CA THR A 306 -9.36 -15.81 0.89
C THR A 306 -9.66 -15.14 -0.46
N ARG A 307 -10.13 -13.89 -0.45
CA ARG A 307 -10.39 -13.12 -1.69
C ARG A 307 -9.10 -12.86 -2.47
N LEU A 308 -8.04 -12.47 -1.76
CA LEU A 308 -6.74 -12.19 -2.36
C LEU A 308 -6.11 -13.46 -2.94
N ARG A 309 -6.18 -14.59 -2.23
CA ARG A 309 -5.71 -15.92 -2.66
C ARG A 309 -6.40 -16.34 -3.93
N LYS A 310 -7.73 -16.23 -3.99
CA LYS A 310 -8.50 -16.55 -5.20
C LYS A 310 -8.13 -15.66 -6.39
N PHE A 311 -7.82 -14.40 -6.16
CA PHE A 311 -7.44 -13.45 -7.21
C PHE A 311 -6.00 -13.67 -7.72
N LEU A 312 -5.04 -13.80 -6.79
CA LEU A 312 -3.62 -13.93 -7.12
C LEU A 312 -3.20 -15.36 -7.45
N LEU A 313 -3.87 -16.37 -6.91
CA LEU A 313 -3.50 -17.79 -6.95
C LEU A 313 -4.76 -18.67 -7.11
N PRO A 314 -5.48 -18.56 -8.25
CA PRO A 314 -6.81 -19.17 -8.42
C PRO A 314 -6.82 -20.70 -8.25
N ASP A 315 -5.71 -21.36 -8.61
CA ASP A 315 -5.58 -22.82 -8.59
C ASP A 315 -5.06 -23.37 -7.24
N VAL A 316 -4.78 -22.50 -6.26
CA VAL A 316 -4.25 -22.90 -4.95
C VAL A 316 -5.38 -23.12 -3.95
N ALA A 317 -5.32 -24.25 -3.24
CA ALA A 317 -6.28 -24.64 -2.22
C ALA A 317 -6.26 -23.70 -0.99
N ASN A 318 -7.38 -23.64 -0.26
CA ASN A 318 -7.52 -22.78 0.93
C ASN A 318 -6.58 -23.14 2.09
N ASP A 319 -6.21 -24.41 2.18
CA ASP A 319 -5.43 -25.03 3.25
C ASP A 319 -3.98 -25.31 2.84
N CYS A 320 -3.56 -24.84 1.67
CA CYS A 320 -2.20 -25.03 1.17
C CYS A 320 -1.20 -24.30 2.08
N ALA A 321 -0.34 -25.09 2.74
CA ALA A 321 0.65 -24.60 3.70
C ALA A 321 2.06 -24.38 3.11
N ASP A 322 2.23 -24.67 1.81
CA ASP A 322 3.51 -24.54 1.12
C ASP A 322 3.71 -23.09 0.62
N PRO A 323 4.71 -22.34 1.13
CA PRO A 323 4.97 -20.97 0.71
C PRO A 323 5.48 -20.83 -0.73
N GLU A 324 5.93 -21.92 -1.36
CA GLU A 324 6.30 -21.92 -2.78
C GLU A 324 5.08 -22.05 -3.70
N VAL A 325 3.98 -22.62 -3.22
CA VAL A 325 2.71 -22.71 -3.97
C VAL A 325 1.78 -21.57 -3.57
N ASN A 326 1.60 -21.40 -2.27
CA ASN A 326 0.80 -20.35 -1.66
C ASN A 326 1.67 -19.14 -1.33
N LYS A 327 2.00 -18.36 -2.36
CA LYS A 327 2.89 -17.19 -2.23
C LYS A 327 2.41 -16.17 -1.17
N LEU A 328 1.12 -16.12 -0.82
CA LEU A 328 0.63 -15.25 0.26
C LEU A 328 1.29 -15.53 1.63
N LEU A 329 1.79 -16.75 1.84
CA LEU A 329 2.53 -17.09 3.06
C LEU A 329 3.86 -16.33 3.15
N GLN A 330 4.47 -15.96 2.02
CA GLN A 330 5.68 -15.12 2.00
C GLN A 330 5.38 -13.69 2.46
N LEU A 331 4.22 -13.13 2.10
CA LEU A 331 3.76 -11.85 2.65
C LEU A 331 3.55 -11.92 4.16
N ILE A 332 3.00 -13.04 4.65
CA ILE A 332 2.81 -13.25 6.10
C ILE A 332 4.16 -13.39 6.81
N GLN A 333 5.11 -14.15 6.25
CA GLN A 333 6.47 -14.27 6.79
C GLN A 333 7.17 -12.91 6.85
N GLN A 334 7.06 -12.12 5.78
CA GLN A 334 7.58 -10.76 5.71
C GLN A 334 6.97 -9.87 6.79
N PHE A 335 5.64 -9.89 6.95
CA PHE A 335 4.93 -9.16 8.00
C PHE A 335 5.48 -9.52 9.38
N LYS A 336 5.56 -10.82 9.70
CA LYS A 336 6.02 -11.33 10.99
C LYS A 336 7.45 -10.89 11.29
N LEU A 337 8.34 -10.98 10.30
CA LEU A 337 9.73 -10.57 10.44
C LEU A 337 9.84 -9.08 10.79
N ILE A 338 9.18 -8.21 10.01
CA ILE A 338 9.25 -6.76 10.22
C ILE A 338 8.64 -6.38 11.55
N TYR A 339 7.48 -6.96 11.90
CA TYR A 339 6.82 -6.72 13.16
C TYR A 339 7.73 -7.08 14.34
N ASN A 340 8.25 -8.31 14.34
CA ASN A 340 9.10 -8.81 15.43
C ASN A 340 10.39 -8.00 15.59
N LEU A 341 11.06 -7.66 14.48
CA LEU A 341 12.25 -6.80 14.52
C LEU A 341 11.94 -5.41 15.06
N THR A 342 10.75 -4.87 14.77
CA THR A 342 10.30 -3.57 15.31
C THR A 342 10.12 -3.63 16.82
N THR A 343 9.40 -4.64 17.30
CA THR A 343 9.18 -4.84 18.73
C THR A 343 10.49 -5.13 19.47
N GLU A 344 11.38 -5.94 18.88
CA GLU A 344 12.69 -6.25 19.46
C GLU A 344 13.59 -5.02 19.54
N ALA A 345 13.57 -4.14 18.53
CA ALA A 345 14.28 -2.87 18.56
C ALA A 345 13.86 -2.05 19.78
N SER A 346 12.55 -1.92 20.02
CA SER A 346 12.05 -1.17 21.17
C SER A 346 12.36 -1.84 22.51
N ILE A 347 12.24 -3.16 22.61
CA ILE A 347 12.60 -3.87 23.85
C ILE A 347 14.08 -3.67 24.21
N LEU A 348 14.98 -3.73 23.22
CA LEU A 348 16.43 -3.69 23.44
C LEU A 348 17.01 -2.27 23.49
N LYS A 349 16.41 -1.31 22.78
CA LYS A 349 16.93 0.06 22.62
C LYS A 349 16.01 1.15 23.20
N GLY A 350 14.71 0.85 23.34
CA GLY A 350 13.67 1.73 23.87
C GLY A 350 13.88 2.26 25.29
N ARG A 351 14.85 1.70 26.02
CA ARG A 351 15.10 2.03 27.44
C ARG A 351 16.17 3.13 27.65
N PHE A 352 16.75 3.68 26.58
CA PHE A 352 17.93 4.56 26.66
C PHE A 352 17.71 6.00 26.14
N GLY A 353 17.08 6.86 26.95
CA GLY A 353 17.29 8.32 26.90
C GLY A 353 16.89 9.09 25.61
N VAL A 354 17.31 10.36 25.53
CA VAL A 354 16.77 11.47 24.69
C VAL A 354 16.72 11.22 23.16
N ASP A 355 17.28 10.13 22.65
CA ASP A 355 17.30 9.78 21.22
C ASP A 355 16.79 8.34 20.93
N THR A 356 15.82 7.89 21.73
CA THR A 356 15.33 6.52 21.73
C THR A 356 14.90 6.05 20.33
N GLN A 357 14.11 6.84 19.61
CA GLN A 357 13.57 6.46 18.30
C GLN A 357 14.66 6.24 17.25
N ASN A 358 15.65 7.12 17.15
CA ASN A 358 16.75 6.94 16.18
C ASN A 358 17.59 5.70 16.49
N THR A 359 17.81 5.39 17.78
CA THR A 359 18.55 4.18 18.17
C THR A 359 17.77 2.89 17.89
N GLU A 360 16.44 2.90 18.04
CA GLU A 360 15.57 1.79 17.65
C GLU A 360 15.59 1.60 16.12
N ASP A 361 15.44 2.69 15.37
CA ASP A 361 15.44 2.70 13.90
C ASP A 361 16.77 2.19 13.33
N GLN A 362 17.90 2.64 13.89
CA GLN A 362 19.22 2.15 13.48
C GLN A 362 19.40 0.65 13.77
N TRP A 363 19.00 0.19 14.96
CA TRP A 363 19.10 -1.23 15.31
C TRP A 363 18.20 -2.10 14.40
N PHE A 364 16.99 -1.62 14.12
CA PHE A 364 16.06 -2.28 13.21
C PHE A 364 16.67 -2.46 11.83
N GLU A 365 17.20 -1.38 11.25
CA GLU A 365 17.80 -1.40 9.92
C GLU A 365 19.04 -2.30 9.86
N GLU A 366 19.95 -2.22 10.85
CA GLU A 366 21.13 -3.09 10.95
C GLU A 366 20.78 -4.57 11.07
N ARG A 367 19.64 -4.91 11.70
CA ARG A 367 19.16 -6.30 11.78
C ARG A 367 18.45 -6.73 10.52
N LEU A 368 17.64 -5.88 9.92
CA LEU A 368 16.96 -6.17 8.67
C LEU A 368 17.97 -6.48 7.55
N GLN A 369 19.06 -5.72 7.46
CA GLN A 369 20.16 -5.98 6.51
C GLN A 369 20.81 -7.38 6.67
N LYS A 370 20.70 -8.00 7.85
CA LYS A 370 21.24 -9.34 8.12
C LYS A 370 20.27 -10.47 7.78
N THR A 371 19.01 -10.16 7.44
CA THR A 371 17.96 -11.17 7.20
C THR A 371 18.07 -11.92 5.87
N MET A 372 19.09 -11.62 5.06
CA MET A 372 19.36 -12.25 3.76
C MET A 372 18.26 -12.04 2.70
N LEU A 373 17.35 -11.10 2.94
CA LEU A 373 16.26 -10.73 2.04
C LEU A 373 16.65 -9.55 1.14
N ASP A 374 15.85 -9.27 0.11
CA ASP A 374 16.15 -8.21 -0.87
C ASP A 374 15.98 -6.84 -0.22
N PRO A 375 17.05 -6.02 -0.10
CA PRO A 375 16.94 -4.69 0.47
C PRO A 375 15.85 -3.85 -0.21
N GLU A 376 15.60 -4.07 -1.51
CA GLU A 376 14.55 -3.35 -2.25
C GLU A 376 13.15 -3.61 -1.71
N VAL A 377 12.89 -4.82 -1.22
CA VAL A 377 11.59 -5.25 -0.67
C VAL A 377 11.24 -4.48 0.61
N PHE A 378 12.22 -3.88 1.29
CA PHE A 378 12.02 -3.11 2.51
C PHE A 378 12.28 -1.62 2.34
N LEU A 379 12.58 -1.15 1.13
CA LEU A 379 12.96 0.24 0.88
C LEU A 379 11.95 1.24 1.47
N SER A 380 10.66 0.92 1.39
CA SER A 380 9.55 1.74 1.91
C SER A 380 9.55 1.93 3.44
N ILE A 381 10.33 1.15 4.18
CA ILE A 381 10.39 1.18 5.64
C ILE A 381 11.80 1.40 6.21
N LEU A 382 12.79 1.68 5.36
CA LEU A 382 14.15 2.00 5.81
C LEU A 382 14.18 3.44 6.34
N PRO A 383 14.43 3.65 7.65
CA PRO A 383 14.49 5.01 8.22
C PRO A 383 15.54 5.88 7.52
N SER A 384 16.70 5.31 7.15
CA SER A 384 17.79 6.02 6.46
C SER A 384 17.45 6.52 5.05
N GLN A 385 16.41 5.96 4.42
CA GLN A 385 16.03 6.26 3.03
C GLN A 385 14.70 7.00 2.92
N ARG A 386 14.09 7.42 4.04
CA ARG A 386 12.72 7.94 4.10
C ARG A 386 12.42 9.04 3.07
N ASP A 387 13.38 9.94 2.83
CA ASP A 387 13.22 11.07 1.91
C ASP A 387 13.24 10.70 0.42
N ILE A 388 13.82 9.54 0.06
CA ILE A 388 13.96 9.11 -1.36
C ILE A 388 13.28 7.78 -1.66
N ALA A 389 12.83 7.05 -0.63
CA ALA A 389 12.34 5.68 -0.73
C ALA A 389 11.17 5.54 -1.72
N ASN A 390 10.20 6.46 -1.70
CA ASN A 390 9.03 6.37 -2.58
C ASN A 390 9.41 6.54 -4.06
N LEU A 391 10.29 7.50 -4.37
CA LEU A 391 10.76 7.74 -5.73
C LEU A 391 11.61 6.57 -6.25
N GLU A 392 12.55 6.08 -5.44
CA GLU A 392 13.39 4.94 -5.80
C GLU A 392 12.56 3.66 -5.96
N LEU A 393 11.59 3.43 -5.06
CA LEU A 393 10.66 2.32 -5.18
C LEU A 393 9.84 2.39 -6.47
N SER A 394 9.41 3.58 -6.89
CA SER A 394 8.67 3.77 -8.14
C SER A 394 9.48 3.39 -9.38
N LYS A 395 10.80 3.64 -9.35
CA LYS A 395 11.72 3.19 -10.41
C LYS A 395 11.82 1.67 -10.43
N ILE A 396 11.99 1.04 -9.28
CA ILE A 396 12.04 -0.43 -9.14
C ILE A 396 10.75 -1.05 -9.67
N LEU A 397 9.58 -0.56 -9.24
CA LEU A 397 8.28 -1.05 -9.70
C LEU A 397 8.10 -0.87 -11.22
N SER A 398 8.47 0.30 -11.76
CA SER A 398 8.39 0.55 -13.21
C SER A 398 9.27 -0.42 -14.00
N GLN A 399 10.49 -0.69 -13.53
CA GLN A 399 11.39 -1.67 -14.16
C GLN A 399 10.82 -3.09 -14.11
N ARG A 400 10.19 -3.47 -13.00
CA ARG A 400 9.52 -4.78 -12.88
C ARG A 400 8.33 -4.89 -13.83
N PHE A 401 7.56 -3.82 -13.98
CA PHE A 401 6.38 -3.79 -14.85
C PHE A 401 6.70 -3.74 -16.34
N GLN A 402 7.92 -3.38 -16.75
CA GLN A 402 8.38 -3.53 -18.14
C GLN A 402 8.40 -4.99 -18.58
N LYS A 403 8.65 -5.91 -17.65
CA LYS A 403 8.66 -7.35 -17.92
C LYS A 403 7.31 -7.91 -17.50
N SER A 404 6.41 -8.06 -18.47
CA SER A 404 5.12 -8.71 -18.23
C SER A 404 5.37 -10.14 -17.75
N VAL A 405 4.93 -10.46 -16.53
CA VAL A 405 4.89 -11.83 -16.04
C VAL A 405 3.68 -12.50 -16.67
N THR A 406 3.85 -13.00 -17.89
CA THR A 406 2.80 -13.68 -18.65
C THR A 406 2.50 -15.09 -18.13
N GLU A 407 3.37 -15.67 -17.30
CA GLU A 407 3.26 -17.05 -16.81
C GLU A 407 3.03 -17.14 -15.30
N ASN A 408 2.20 -18.12 -14.90
CA ASN A 408 2.23 -18.68 -13.55
C ASN A 408 3.59 -19.40 -13.36
N PRO A 409 4.27 -19.26 -12.22
CA PRO A 409 3.83 -18.61 -10.98
C PRO A 409 4.33 -17.16 -10.78
N LEU A 410 3.66 -16.42 -9.88
CA LEU A 410 4.15 -15.12 -9.37
C LEU A 410 5.57 -15.27 -8.77
N PRO A 411 6.44 -14.26 -8.91
CA PRO A 411 7.81 -14.34 -8.41
C PRO A 411 7.86 -14.43 -6.89
N ASN A 412 8.86 -15.14 -6.36
CA ASN A 412 9.14 -15.16 -4.93
C ASN A 412 9.56 -13.79 -4.42
N LEU A 413 8.99 -13.39 -3.28
CA LEU A 413 9.43 -12.22 -2.51
C LEU A 413 10.54 -12.60 -1.53
N LEU A 414 10.42 -13.77 -0.92
CA LEU A 414 11.40 -14.31 0.02
C LEU A 414 12.07 -15.54 -0.61
N HIS A 415 13.39 -15.62 -0.50
CA HIS A 415 14.14 -16.76 -1.05
C HIS A 415 14.15 -17.91 -0.04
N SER A 416 13.88 -19.13 -0.51
CA SER A 416 13.98 -20.35 0.29
C SER A 416 15.40 -20.58 0.83
N GLU A 417 15.50 -21.02 2.09
CA GLU A 417 16.70 -21.20 2.93
C GLU A 417 17.78 -22.19 2.40
N SER A 418 17.73 -22.63 1.14
CA SER A 418 18.78 -23.53 0.66
C SER A 418 20.13 -22.78 0.59
N LYS A 419 21.19 -23.33 1.19
CA LYS A 419 22.52 -22.69 1.18
C LYS A 419 23.04 -22.43 -0.24
N ASP A 420 22.61 -23.22 -1.23
CA ASP A 420 22.97 -23.07 -2.64
C ASP A 420 22.23 -21.89 -3.32
N SER A 421 20.98 -21.60 -2.94
CA SER A 421 20.26 -20.40 -3.41
C SER A 421 20.83 -19.11 -2.82
N MET A 422 21.38 -19.16 -1.60
CA MET A 422 21.97 -17.99 -0.95
C MET A 422 23.27 -17.51 -1.60
N GLY A 423 24.16 -18.43 -2.00
CA GLY A 423 25.41 -18.07 -2.70
C GLY A 423 25.13 -17.38 -4.04
N SER A 424 24.15 -17.89 -4.80
CA SER A 424 23.72 -17.27 -6.06
C SER A 424 23.05 -15.92 -5.85
N TYR A 425 22.29 -15.75 -4.76
CA TYR A 425 21.59 -14.53 -4.43
C TYR A 425 22.53 -13.39 -3.98
N PHE A 426 23.43 -13.65 -3.03
CA PHE A 426 24.44 -12.66 -2.64
C PHE A 426 25.39 -12.32 -3.78
N GLY A 427 25.69 -13.29 -4.65
CA GLY A 427 26.37 -13.06 -5.92
C GLY A 427 25.60 -12.08 -6.81
N GLY A 428 24.29 -12.29 -6.99
CA GLY A 428 23.43 -11.42 -7.78
C GLY A 428 23.25 -10.00 -7.21
N LEU A 429 23.12 -9.86 -5.88
CA LEU A 429 23.07 -8.56 -5.20
C LEU A 429 24.38 -7.79 -5.34
N LYS A 430 25.51 -8.46 -5.12
CA LYS A 430 26.84 -7.88 -5.32
C LYS A 430 27.02 -7.45 -6.77
N GLU A 431 26.67 -8.31 -7.73
CA GLU A 431 26.72 -7.99 -9.15
C GLU A 431 25.81 -6.80 -9.51
N LYS A 432 24.63 -6.69 -8.88
CA LYS A 432 23.70 -5.57 -9.08
C LYS A 432 24.27 -4.25 -8.53
N TYR A 433 24.82 -4.25 -7.32
CA TYR A 433 25.50 -3.08 -6.75
C TYR A 433 26.73 -2.67 -7.55
N GLU A 434 27.56 -3.64 -7.96
CA GLU A 434 28.72 -3.40 -8.82
C GLU A 434 28.30 -2.85 -10.20
N LYS A 435 27.20 -3.36 -10.78
CA LYS A 435 26.59 -2.82 -12.01
C LYS A 435 26.07 -1.40 -11.83
N GLN A 436 25.47 -1.08 -10.68
CA GLN A 436 24.96 0.27 -10.40
C GLN A 436 26.10 1.28 -10.22
N GLN A 437 27.12 0.94 -9.44
CA GLN A 437 28.28 1.81 -9.21
C GLN A 437 29.13 1.99 -10.48
N SER A 438 29.35 0.91 -11.24
CA SER A 438 30.01 1.00 -12.55
C SER A 438 29.16 1.74 -13.57
N GLY A 439 27.83 1.61 -13.49
CA GLY A 439 26.86 2.37 -14.27
C GLY A 439 26.99 3.87 -14.06
N GLN A 440 26.98 4.34 -12.81
CA GLN A 440 27.13 5.77 -12.48
C GLN A 440 28.48 6.32 -12.97
N THR A 441 29.57 5.61 -12.68
CA THR A 441 30.92 6.03 -13.10
C THR A 441 31.02 6.12 -14.63
N ARG A 442 30.39 5.19 -15.35
CA ARG A 442 30.36 5.18 -16.81
C ARG A 442 29.46 6.29 -17.36
N PHE A 443 28.33 6.58 -16.73
CA PHE A 443 27.48 7.70 -17.07
C PHE A 443 28.21 9.04 -16.92
N ASP A 444 28.87 9.28 -15.79
CA ASP A 444 29.64 10.51 -15.55
C ASP A 444 30.74 10.70 -16.61
N LYS A 445 31.41 9.59 -16.99
CA LYS A 445 32.41 9.58 -18.07
C LYS A 445 31.79 9.87 -19.44
N LEU A 446 30.62 9.30 -19.74
CA LEU A 446 29.88 9.56 -20.98
C LEU A 446 29.55 11.05 -21.09
N ILE A 447 28.91 11.63 -20.06
CA ILE A 447 28.55 13.05 -20.02
C ILE A 447 29.80 13.94 -20.16
N THR A 448 30.86 13.67 -19.39
CA THR A 448 32.11 14.43 -19.47
C THR A 448 32.68 14.43 -20.89
N ASN A 449 32.63 13.30 -21.61
CA ASN A 449 33.12 13.22 -22.98
C ASN A 449 32.22 13.98 -23.97
N LEU A 450 30.90 13.92 -23.79
CA LEU A 450 29.93 14.63 -24.61
C LEU A 450 30.10 16.16 -24.46
N GLU A 451 30.23 16.65 -23.23
CA GLU A 451 30.43 18.08 -22.93
C GLU A 451 31.78 18.61 -23.46
N ASN A 452 32.82 17.78 -23.44
CA ASN A 452 34.14 18.13 -23.96
C ASN A 452 34.26 18.01 -25.50
N GLY A 453 33.17 17.73 -26.21
CA GLY A 453 33.13 17.67 -27.68
C GLY A 453 33.64 16.36 -28.29
N ASN A 454 33.90 15.32 -27.50
CA ASN A 454 34.32 14.00 -27.97
C ASN A 454 33.11 13.10 -28.37
N VAL A 455 32.12 13.68 -29.04
CA VAL A 455 30.77 13.10 -29.20
C VAL A 455 30.80 11.77 -29.95
N ALA A 456 31.32 11.74 -31.17
CA ALA A 456 31.33 10.53 -32.01
C ALA A 456 32.01 9.33 -31.34
N LYS A 457 33.14 9.57 -30.64
CA LYS A 457 33.84 8.50 -29.92
C LYS A 457 33.05 8.02 -28.71
N ALA A 458 32.49 8.94 -27.93
CA ALA A 458 31.72 8.61 -26.74
C ALA A 458 30.49 7.77 -27.07
N LEU A 459 29.79 8.10 -28.16
CA LEU A 459 28.60 7.39 -28.62
C LEU A 459 28.91 6.04 -29.26
N ALA A 460 30.03 5.91 -29.97
CA ALA A 460 30.45 4.64 -30.56
C ALA A 460 30.77 3.56 -29.50
N GLU A 461 31.22 3.96 -28.30
CA GLU A 461 31.57 3.06 -27.19
C GLU A 461 30.38 2.74 -26.26
N GLU A 462 29.20 3.30 -26.49
CA GLU A 462 28.01 3.07 -25.67
C GLU A 462 26.87 2.42 -26.46
N ASP A 463 26.33 1.35 -25.90
CA ASP A 463 25.31 0.48 -26.50
C ASP A 463 24.10 0.28 -25.58
N ARG A 464 24.14 0.81 -24.36
CA ARG A 464 23.06 0.66 -23.39
C ARG A 464 22.06 1.81 -23.49
N TYR A 465 20.81 1.45 -23.78
CA TYR A 465 19.69 2.38 -23.94
C TYR A 465 19.53 3.33 -22.74
N ASP A 466 19.55 2.81 -21.52
CA ASP A 466 19.34 3.57 -20.28
C ASP A 466 20.38 4.69 -20.11
N MET A 467 21.62 4.44 -20.49
CA MET A 467 22.73 5.42 -20.40
C MET A 467 22.60 6.51 -21.45
N LEU A 468 22.33 6.12 -22.71
CA LEU A 468 22.12 7.08 -23.80
C LEU A 468 20.88 7.93 -23.54
N PHE A 469 19.78 7.30 -23.11
CA PHE A 469 18.53 8.00 -22.83
C PHE A 469 18.64 8.94 -21.63
N ALA A 470 19.35 8.53 -20.57
CA ALA A 470 19.71 9.42 -19.48
C ALA A 470 20.56 10.60 -19.97
N ALA A 471 21.47 10.38 -20.93
CA ALA A 471 22.28 11.46 -21.49
C ALA A 471 21.43 12.47 -22.27
N VAL A 472 20.43 12.06 -23.05
CA VAL A 472 19.52 13.02 -23.70
C VAL A 472 18.73 13.86 -22.69
N LYS A 473 18.46 13.34 -21.48
CA LYS A 473 17.79 14.09 -20.41
C LYS A 473 18.73 15.03 -19.64
N HIS A 474 20.04 14.89 -19.81
CA HIS A 474 21.03 15.77 -19.19
C HIS A 474 20.98 17.17 -19.80
N GLN A 475 21.00 18.20 -18.96
CA GLN A 475 20.94 19.60 -19.41
C GLN A 475 22.34 20.16 -19.70
N GLY A 476 22.43 21.13 -20.60
CA GLY A 476 23.66 21.89 -20.83
C GLY A 476 24.48 21.48 -22.06
N MET A 477 24.02 20.52 -22.87
CA MET A 477 24.67 20.13 -24.12
C MET A 477 24.20 20.96 -25.32
N GLN A 478 24.96 20.95 -26.42
CA GLN A 478 24.56 21.60 -27.66
C GLN A 478 23.45 20.81 -28.38
N ARG A 479 22.59 21.50 -29.14
CA ARG A 479 21.46 20.87 -29.87
C ARG A 479 21.91 19.73 -30.79
N SER A 480 23.01 19.92 -31.52
CA SER A 480 23.57 18.90 -32.40
C SER A 480 23.99 17.63 -31.66
N THR A 481 24.46 17.75 -30.42
CA THR A 481 24.82 16.61 -29.57
C THR A 481 23.60 15.77 -29.23
N TYR A 482 22.45 16.38 -28.93
CA TYR A 482 21.20 15.64 -28.70
C TYR A 482 20.76 14.88 -29.95
N ASP A 483 20.86 15.49 -31.14
CA ASP A 483 20.52 14.83 -32.40
C ASP A 483 21.41 13.60 -32.65
N GLU A 484 22.72 13.70 -32.39
CA GLU A 484 23.67 12.58 -32.48
C GLU A 484 23.36 11.46 -31.46
N ILE A 485 22.99 11.80 -30.22
CA ILE A 485 22.61 10.79 -29.21
C ILE A 485 21.32 10.07 -29.65
N PHE A 486 20.30 10.79 -30.12
CA PHE A 486 19.08 10.15 -30.61
C PHE A 486 19.34 9.25 -31.82
N GLN A 487 20.16 9.71 -32.77
CA GLN A 487 20.57 8.86 -33.89
C GLN A 487 21.20 7.57 -33.38
N ARG A 488 22.13 7.66 -32.41
CA ARG A 488 22.74 6.49 -31.79
C ARG A 488 21.73 5.57 -31.11
N ILE A 489 20.74 6.13 -30.40
CA ILE A 489 19.66 5.34 -29.76
C ILE A 489 18.88 4.54 -30.80
N PHE A 490 18.50 5.15 -31.92
CA PHE A 490 17.73 4.47 -32.97
C PHE A 490 18.54 3.51 -33.85
N GLU A 491 19.88 3.55 -33.76
CA GLU A 491 20.76 2.53 -34.34
C GLU A 491 20.79 1.23 -33.51
N LEU A 492 20.34 1.27 -32.25
CA LEU A 492 20.27 0.09 -31.39
C LEU A 492 19.07 -0.81 -31.75
N GLU A 493 19.21 -2.11 -31.54
CA GLU A 493 18.10 -3.05 -31.58
C GLU A 493 17.28 -2.93 -30.27
N LEU A 494 16.31 -2.01 -30.27
CA LEU A 494 15.47 -1.73 -29.12
C LEU A 494 14.18 -2.56 -29.11
N PRO A 495 13.71 -3.03 -27.95
CA PRO A 495 12.33 -3.49 -27.81
C PRO A 495 11.37 -2.32 -28.04
N ASP A 496 10.16 -2.63 -28.55
CA ASP A 496 9.15 -1.66 -28.97
C ASP A 496 8.89 -0.56 -27.93
N TYR A 497 8.86 -0.89 -26.64
CA TYR A 497 8.60 0.10 -25.59
C TYR A 497 9.74 1.12 -25.41
N GLN A 498 11.01 0.72 -25.57
CA GLN A 498 12.17 1.63 -25.48
C GLN A 498 12.26 2.50 -26.73
N TYR A 499 11.99 1.90 -27.89
CA TYR A 499 11.92 2.64 -29.14
C TYR A 499 10.89 3.77 -29.06
N MET A 500 9.69 3.46 -28.57
CA MET A 500 8.62 4.45 -28.43
C MET A 500 8.88 5.50 -27.35
N ASP A 501 9.56 5.14 -26.25
CA ASP A 501 9.98 6.09 -25.22
C ASP A 501 10.99 7.12 -25.78
N ALA A 502 12.01 6.65 -26.52
CA ALA A 502 12.94 7.51 -27.23
C ALA A 502 12.24 8.41 -28.26
N TRP A 503 11.31 7.84 -29.04
CA TRP A 503 10.56 8.56 -30.06
C TRP A 503 9.67 9.65 -29.47
N LEU A 504 8.97 9.35 -28.38
CA LEU A 504 8.14 10.30 -27.65
C LEU A 504 8.99 11.48 -27.18
N PHE A 505 10.13 11.20 -26.54
CA PHE A 505 11.02 12.24 -26.03
C PHE A 505 11.65 13.09 -27.14
N GLN A 506 12.07 12.47 -28.24
CA GLN A 506 12.58 13.20 -29.41
C GLN A 506 11.52 14.13 -30.01
N THR A 507 10.28 13.65 -30.11
CA THR A 507 9.16 14.44 -30.63
C THR A 507 8.87 15.63 -29.72
N GLU A 508 8.95 15.46 -28.40
CA GLU A 508 8.85 16.56 -27.45
C GLU A 508 9.96 17.59 -27.66
N CYS A 509 11.22 17.15 -27.80
CA CYS A 509 12.34 18.04 -28.12
C CYS A 509 12.14 18.81 -29.44
N PHE A 510 11.55 18.18 -30.48
CA PHE A 510 11.22 18.87 -31.72
C PHE A 510 10.18 19.97 -31.51
N MET A 511 9.15 19.71 -30.70
CA MET A 511 8.13 20.70 -30.38
C MET A 511 8.70 21.88 -29.58
N ASP A 512 9.46 21.60 -28.52
CA ASP A 512 10.06 22.63 -27.66
C ASP A 512 11.12 23.45 -28.41
N GLY A 513 11.88 22.79 -29.29
CA GLY A 513 12.86 23.43 -30.16
C GLY A 513 12.26 24.14 -31.38
N ASN A 514 10.94 24.32 -31.45
CA ASN A 514 10.18 24.96 -32.53
C ASN A 514 10.54 24.43 -33.93
N ALA A 515 10.65 23.11 -34.07
CA ALA A 515 10.88 22.47 -35.36
C ALA A 515 9.73 22.77 -36.34
N PRO A 516 9.98 22.71 -37.67
CA PRO A 516 8.93 22.93 -38.66
C PRO A 516 7.76 21.95 -38.47
N LYS A 517 6.52 22.45 -38.55
CA LYS A 517 5.29 21.65 -38.39
C LYS A 517 5.33 20.32 -39.15
N LYS A 518 5.80 20.30 -40.40
CA LYS A 518 5.88 19.09 -41.25
C LYS A 518 6.73 17.98 -40.64
N MET A 519 7.78 18.33 -39.89
CA MET A 519 8.65 17.38 -39.22
C MET A 519 7.90 16.70 -38.06
N VAL A 520 7.16 17.49 -37.28
CA VAL A 520 6.33 17.00 -36.19
C VAL A 520 5.15 16.16 -36.71
N ASP A 521 4.51 16.59 -37.81
CA ASP A 521 3.44 15.82 -38.48
C ASP A 521 3.94 14.42 -38.87
N LEU A 522 5.16 14.33 -39.44
CA LEU A 522 5.77 13.07 -39.84
C LEU A 522 6.10 12.20 -38.62
N ALA A 523 6.66 12.80 -37.56
CA ALA A 523 6.96 12.09 -36.32
C ALA A 523 5.73 11.40 -35.71
N PHE A 524 4.56 12.06 -35.68
CA PHE A 524 3.32 11.44 -35.21
C PHE A 524 2.79 10.36 -36.14
N LYS A 525 2.92 10.56 -37.46
CA LYS A 525 2.50 9.56 -38.45
C LYS A 525 3.28 8.26 -38.28
N ASP A 526 4.60 8.38 -38.12
CA ASP A 526 5.49 7.23 -37.99
C ASP A 526 5.30 6.54 -36.63
N ALA A 527 5.16 7.31 -35.54
CA ALA A 527 4.84 6.78 -34.21
C ALA A 527 3.56 5.92 -34.20
N LYS A 528 2.50 6.36 -34.91
CA LYS A 528 1.23 5.63 -35.01
C LYS A 528 1.30 4.36 -35.83
N ALA A 529 2.30 4.24 -36.71
CA ALA A 529 2.51 3.05 -37.53
C ALA A 529 3.36 1.98 -36.83
N HIS A 530 4.02 2.32 -35.72
CA HIS A 530 4.90 1.42 -34.98
C HIS A 530 4.11 0.45 -34.08
N ALA A 531 4.59 -0.78 -33.95
CA ALA A 531 3.92 -1.82 -33.15
C ALA A 531 3.81 -1.46 -31.65
N GLY A 532 4.81 -0.74 -31.13
CA GLY A 532 4.83 -0.24 -29.75
C GLY A 532 3.85 0.89 -29.42
N TYR A 533 3.10 1.43 -30.40
CA TYR A 533 2.19 2.56 -30.20
C TYR A 533 1.20 2.32 -29.05
N ASP A 534 0.62 1.13 -28.97
CA ASP A 534 -0.42 0.81 -27.98
C ASP A 534 0.10 0.84 -26.52
N ILE A 535 1.40 0.65 -26.30
CA ILE A 535 2.02 0.74 -24.98
C ILE A 535 2.07 2.20 -24.51
N TRP A 536 2.38 3.11 -25.44
CA TRP A 536 2.59 4.55 -25.21
C TRP A 536 1.44 5.43 -25.71
N LYS A 537 0.27 4.84 -25.95
CA LYS A 537 -0.87 5.50 -26.57
C LYS A 537 -1.29 6.77 -25.84
N GLY A 538 -1.52 6.69 -24.52
CA GLY A 538 -1.85 7.85 -23.69
C GLY A 538 -0.84 9.01 -23.83
N PRO A 539 0.46 8.79 -23.54
CA PRO A 539 1.51 9.79 -23.71
C PRO A 539 1.58 10.41 -25.12
N LEU A 540 1.47 9.59 -26.18
CA LEU A 540 1.52 10.07 -27.56
C LEU A 540 0.29 10.92 -27.93
N LEU A 541 -0.91 10.52 -27.47
CA LEU A 541 -2.13 11.30 -27.67
C LEU A 541 -2.09 12.64 -26.93
N HIS A 542 -1.47 12.67 -25.73
CA HIS A 542 -1.26 13.92 -25.00
C HIS A 542 -0.33 14.86 -25.78
N LEU A 543 0.80 14.35 -26.26
CA LEU A 543 1.74 15.15 -27.07
C LEU A 543 1.10 15.60 -28.40
N GLU A 544 0.33 14.75 -29.06
CA GLU A 544 -0.43 15.09 -30.26
C GLU A 544 -1.46 16.19 -29.99
N GLY A 545 -2.14 16.14 -28.85
CA GLY A 545 -3.04 17.20 -28.40
C GLY A 545 -2.32 18.55 -28.28
N LYS A 546 -1.12 18.59 -27.68
CA LYS A 546 -0.28 19.80 -27.61
C LYS A 546 0.10 20.29 -29.01
N HIS A 547 0.47 19.38 -29.91
CA HIS A 547 0.79 19.72 -31.29
C HIS A 547 -0.40 20.35 -32.04
N LEU A 548 -1.61 19.80 -31.86
CA LEU A 548 -2.84 20.32 -32.44
C LEU A 548 -3.23 21.68 -31.87
N VAL A 549 -2.98 21.93 -30.57
CA VAL A 549 -3.10 23.27 -29.96
C VAL A 549 -2.20 24.27 -30.70
N ASN A 550 -0.94 23.91 -30.94
CA ASN A 550 0.02 24.74 -31.68
C ASN A 550 -0.32 24.91 -33.17
N CYS A 551 -1.25 24.11 -33.70
CA CYS A 551 -1.80 24.22 -35.04
C CYS A 551 -3.12 25.01 -35.11
N ASN A 552 -3.60 25.58 -34.00
CA ASN A 552 -4.92 26.19 -33.84
C ASN A 552 -6.11 25.22 -34.00
N ASP A 553 -5.91 23.90 -33.93
CA ASP A 553 -6.99 22.91 -33.99
C ASP A 553 -7.39 22.43 -32.58
N PHE A 554 -8.03 23.32 -31.83
CA PHE A 554 -8.41 23.05 -30.44
C PHE A 554 -9.46 21.93 -30.30
N ASN A 555 -10.30 21.71 -31.32
CA ASN A 555 -11.33 20.67 -31.25
C ASN A 555 -10.70 19.28 -31.36
N SER A 556 -9.79 19.09 -32.32
CA SER A 556 -9.05 17.83 -32.44
C SER A 556 -8.13 17.62 -31.25
N ALA A 557 -7.49 18.69 -30.72
CA ALA A 557 -6.70 18.60 -29.50
C ALA A 557 -7.52 18.08 -28.30
N ILE A 558 -8.73 18.63 -28.09
CA ILE A 558 -9.66 18.16 -27.04
C ILE A 558 -10.02 16.68 -27.25
N ALA A 559 -10.20 16.23 -28.49
CA ALA A 559 -10.48 14.83 -28.79
C ALA A 559 -9.29 13.92 -28.41
N CYS A 560 -8.07 14.31 -28.79
CA CYS A 560 -6.84 13.59 -28.41
C CYS A 560 -6.67 13.52 -26.89
N PHE A 561 -6.82 14.64 -26.17
CA PHE A 561 -6.72 14.65 -24.72
C PHE A 561 -7.79 13.79 -24.03
N LYS A 562 -9.04 13.77 -24.54
CA LYS A 562 -10.10 12.90 -24.02
C LYS A 562 -9.82 11.43 -24.25
N GLU A 563 -9.14 11.09 -25.35
CA GLU A 563 -8.71 9.72 -25.60
C GLU A 563 -7.52 9.33 -24.70
N ALA A 564 -6.57 10.24 -24.50
CA ALA A 564 -5.47 10.07 -23.53
C ALA A 564 -6.01 9.87 -22.10
N GLU A 565 -6.99 10.66 -21.67
CA GLU A 565 -7.66 10.54 -20.36
C GLU A 565 -8.23 9.13 -20.15
N LYS A 566 -8.89 8.56 -21.18
CA LYS A 566 -9.43 7.19 -21.13
C LYS A 566 -8.33 6.14 -21.08
N ASP A 567 -7.20 6.38 -21.69
CA ASP A 567 -6.08 5.45 -21.72
C ASP A 567 -5.34 5.42 -20.37
N CYS A 568 -5.20 6.57 -19.70
CA CYS A 568 -4.73 6.69 -18.32
C CYS A 568 -5.64 5.95 -17.29
N GLN A 569 -6.86 5.55 -17.67
CA GLN A 569 -7.72 4.71 -16.83
C GLN A 569 -7.47 3.21 -17.04
N LYS A 570 -6.69 2.82 -18.05
CA LYS A 570 -6.36 1.42 -18.35
C LYS A 570 -4.98 1.02 -17.86
N ARG A 571 -4.04 1.97 -17.91
CA ARG A 571 -2.61 1.84 -17.57
C ARG A 571 -2.18 3.08 -16.76
N ASN A 572 -1.18 2.91 -15.90
CA ASN A 572 -0.58 4.01 -15.16
C ASN A 572 0.67 4.52 -15.90
N TYR A 573 0.74 5.83 -16.09
CA TYR A 573 1.81 6.54 -16.80
C TYR A 573 2.42 7.62 -15.90
N GLY A 574 2.58 7.31 -14.61
CA GLY A 574 2.99 8.27 -13.59
C GLY A 574 2.11 9.53 -13.58
N PRO A 575 2.66 10.75 -13.80
CA PRO A 575 1.94 12.00 -13.62
C PRO A 575 1.01 12.34 -14.78
N LEU A 576 1.05 11.58 -15.89
CA LEU A 576 0.36 11.92 -17.14
C LEU A 576 -1.12 12.22 -16.97
N ARG A 577 -1.82 11.49 -16.09
CA ARG A 577 -3.26 11.70 -15.86
C ARG A 577 -3.57 13.13 -15.42
N GLY A 578 -2.75 13.68 -14.51
CA GLY A 578 -2.87 15.06 -14.08
C GLY A 578 -2.48 16.05 -15.18
N LEU A 579 -1.47 15.73 -15.99
CA LEU A 579 -1.00 16.59 -17.09
C LEU A 579 -2.06 16.69 -18.21
N VAL A 580 -2.64 15.55 -18.59
CA VAL A 580 -3.76 15.49 -19.55
C VAL A 580 -4.96 16.27 -19.02
N ALA A 581 -5.32 16.09 -17.74
CA ALA A 581 -6.43 16.84 -17.13
C ALA A 581 -6.19 18.35 -17.15
N ARG A 582 -4.96 18.80 -16.84
CA ARG A 582 -4.55 20.21 -16.88
C ARG A 582 -4.71 20.79 -18.30
N ASP A 583 -4.10 20.14 -19.28
CA ASP A 583 -4.03 20.66 -20.65
C ASP A 583 -5.41 20.59 -21.34
N LEU A 584 -6.19 19.54 -21.05
CA LEU A 584 -7.58 19.42 -21.49
C LEU A 584 -8.46 20.52 -20.90
N PHE A 585 -8.39 20.74 -19.59
CA PHE A 585 -9.19 21.77 -18.93
C PHE A 585 -8.82 23.16 -19.47
N ALA A 586 -7.52 23.47 -19.52
CA ALA A 586 -7.00 24.72 -20.08
C ALA A 586 -7.51 24.96 -21.52
N THR A 587 -7.47 23.93 -22.37
CA THR A 587 -7.92 24.01 -23.77
C THR A 587 -9.44 24.18 -23.88
N GLU A 588 -10.23 23.50 -23.04
CA GLU A 588 -11.69 23.65 -23.06
C GLU A 588 -12.14 25.07 -22.70
N ILE A 589 -11.51 25.70 -21.69
CA ILE A 589 -11.89 27.04 -21.20
C ILE A 589 -11.24 28.19 -21.98
N ALA A 590 -10.22 27.92 -22.80
CA ALA A 590 -9.51 28.94 -23.58
C ALA A 590 -10.47 29.87 -24.36
N ASN A 591 -11.62 29.34 -24.79
CA ASN A 591 -12.65 30.11 -25.51
C ASN A 591 -14.10 29.83 -25.06
N LYS A 592 -14.32 29.01 -24.02
CA LYS A 592 -15.66 28.61 -23.55
C LYS A 592 -15.86 28.93 -22.07
N LYS A 593 -17.11 29.18 -21.68
CA LYS A 593 -17.48 29.40 -20.27
C LYS A 593 -17.13 28.20 -19.40
N LEU A 594 -16.71 28.48 -18.17
CA LEU A 594 -16.56 27.45 -17.13
C LEU A 594 -17.92 26.81 -16.83
N SER A 595 -17.93 25.50 -16.65
CA SER A 595 -19.07 24.69 -16.26
C SER A 595 -18.63 23.73 -15.16
N VAL A 596 -18.69 24.18 -13.90
CA VAL A 596 -18.21 23.45 -12.71
C VAL A 596 -18.46 21.94 -12.78
N ASN A 597 -19.71 21.51 -13.02
CA ASN A 597 -20.07 20.08 -13.10
C ASN A 597 -19.31 19.28 -14.18
N ASN A 598 -19.00 19.90 -15.32
CA ASN A 598 -18.29 19.24 -16.42
C ASN A 598 -16.78 19.16 -16.17
N GLN A 599 -16.22 20.15 -15.48
CA GLN A 599 -14.78 20.27 -15.23
C GLN A 599 -14.32 19.80 -13.85
N GLU A 600 -15.24 19.48 -12.93
CA GLU A 600 -14.93 18.94 -11.59
C GLU A 600 -14.01 17.71 -11.65
N LYS A 601 -14.25 16.83 -12.63
CA LYS A 601 -13.39 15.66 -12.86
C LYS A 601 -11.93 16.03 -13.18
N TYR A 602 -11.70 17.14 -13.90
CA TYR A 602 -10.37 17.60 -14.24
C TYR A 602 -9.69 18.22 -13.04
N TYR A 603 -10.42 19.05 -12.28
CA TYR A 603 -9.94 19.60 -11.02
C TYR A 603 -9.45 18.49 -10.09
N ARG A 604 -10.28 17.46 -9.86
CA ARG A 604 -9.89 16.31 -9.03
C ARG A 604 -8.62 15.62 -9.53
N ASP A 605 -8.53 15.33 -10.82
CA ASP A 605 -7.36 14.63 -11.38
C ASP A 605 -6.09 15.50 -11.31
N ILE A 606 -6.19 16.82 -11.45
CA ILE A 606 -5.07 17.78 -11.30
C ILE A 606 -4.57 17.84 -9.85
N ILE A 607 -5.49 17.90 -8.88
CA ILE A 607 -5.14 17.91 -7.46
C ILE A 607 -4.52 16.58 -7.06
N ASN A 608 -5.18 15.47 -7.40
CA ASN A 608 -4.71 14.14 -7.01
C ASN A 608 -3.35 13.83 -7.63
N PHE A 609 -3.10 14.16 -8.89
CA PHE A 609 -1.83 13.83 -9.56
C PHE A 609 -0.77 14.94 -9.48
N GLY A 610 -0.95 15.94 -8.61
CA GLY A 610 0.08 16.92 -8.26
C GLY A 610 0.46 17.89 -9.40
N THR A 611 -0.43 18.14 -10.37
CA THR A 611 -0.12 18.95 -11.57
C THR A 611 -0.56 20.41 -11.49
N HIS A 612 -0.81 20.91 -10.27
CA HIS A 612 -1.18 22.31 -9.99
C HIS A 612 0.02 23.21 -9.64
N GLY A 613 1.24 22.66 -9.55
CA GLY A 613 2.42 23.40 -9.10
C GLY A 613 2.32 23.80 -7.62
N ASP A 614 3.01 24.87 -7.21
CA ASP A 614 2.96 25.42 -5.84
C ASP A 614 1.67 26.22 -5.54
N ALA A 615 0.68 26.19 -6.44
CA ALA A 615 -0.53 26.98 -6.29
C ALA A 615 -1.47 26.36 -5.23
N GLU A 616 -1.68 27.06 -4.11
CA GLU A 616 -2.74 26.75 -3.15
C GLU A 616 -4.11 27.10 -3.77
N LEU A 617 -4.68 26.18 -4.54
CA LEU A 617 -5.95 26.40 -5.25
C LEU A 617 -7.14 25.93 -4.39
N ALA A 618 -7.85 26.88 -3.79
CA ALA A 618 -8.97 26.62 -2.89
C ALA A 618 -10.28 26.30 -3.62
N SER A 619 -10.36 26.52 -4.95
CA SER A 619 -11.58 26.29 -5.73
C SER A 619 -11.32 25.95 -7.21
N ILE A 620 -12.36 25.45 -7.90
CA ILE A 620 -12.30 25.15 -9.34
C ILE A 620 -12.23 26.43 -10.18
N GLU A 621 -12.83 27.52 -9.69
CA GLU A 621 -12.82 28.84 -10.33
C GLU A 621 -11.41 29.45 -10.31
N GLU A 622 -10.71 29.35 -9.18
CA GLU A 622 -9.30 29.76 -9.06
C GLU A 622 -8.40 28.93 -9.97
N LEU A 623 -8.59 27.61 -10.00
CA LEU A 623 -7.86 26.76 -10.94
C LEU A 623 -8.16 27.17 -12.40
N ALA A 624 -9.43 27.42 -12.76
CA ALA A 624 -9.78 27.85 -14.11
C ALA A 624 -9.12 29.19 -14.50
N ALA A 625 -9.02 30.14 -13.56
CA ALA A 625 -8.33 31.40 -13.77
C ALA A 625 -6.85 31.19 -14.07
N TYR A 626 -6.18 30.37 -13.24
CA TYR A 626 -4.79 29.98 -13.44
C TYR A 626 -4.58 29.28 -14.80
N LEU A 627 -5.43 28.29 -15.11
CA LEU A 627 -5.34 27.51 -16.35
C LEU A 627 -5.59 28.35 -17.60
N SER A 628 -6.42 29.40 -17.50
CA SER A 628 -6.57 30.35 -18.61
C SER A 628 -5.26 31.09 -18.89
N GLY A 629 -4.49 31.45 -17.86
CA GLY A 629 -3.16 32.06 -18.03
C GLY A 629 -2.16 31.06 -18.60
N TYR A 630 -2.08 29.87 -17.99
CA TYR A 630 -1.25 28.75 -18.44
C TYR A 630 -1.46 28.42 -19.92
N PHE A 631 -2.72 28.37 -20.39
CA PHE A 631 -3.03 28.09 -21.79
C PHE A 631 -2.29 29.04 -22.75
N TRP A 632 -2.43 30.35 -22.53
CA TRP A 632 -1.92 31.36 -23.46
C TRP A 632 -0.43 31.66 -23.31
N ASN A 633 0.13 31.44 -22.12
CA ASN A 633 1.51 31.76 -21.81
C ASN A 633 2.46 30.58 -22.02
N GLU A 634 2.00 29.36 -21.76
CA GLU A 634 2.84 28.16 -21.74
C GLU A 634 2.40 27.14 -22.79
N LEU A 635 1.14 26.69 -22.75
CA LEU A 635 0.66 25.58 -23.60
C LEU A 635 0.55 25.95 -25.09
N TYR A 636 0.06 27.16 -25.41
CA TYR A 636 -0.16 27.61 -26.79
C TYR A 636 1.09 28.31 -27.36
N GLN A 637 1.88 27.56 -28.12
CA GLN A 637 3.07 28.03 -28.83
C GLN A 637 2.95 27.75 -30.34
N PRO A 638 2.23 28.59 -31.10
CA PRO A 638 1.96 28.30 -32.51
C PRO A 638 3.25 28.23 -33.34
N TYR A 639 3.33 27.21 -34.20
CA TYR A 639 4.49 27.02 -35.07
C TYR A 639 4.69 28.19 -36.04
N ALA A 640 5.91 28.34 -36.55
CA ALA A 640 6.20 29.29 -37.62
C ALA A 640 5.27 29.07 -38.82
N GLY A 641 4.56 30.14 -39.24
CA GLY A 641 3.57 30.10 -40.32
C GLY A 641 2.13 29.81 -39.88
N VAL A 642 1.89 29.47 -38.60
CA VAL A 642 0.54 29.36 -38.03
C VAL A 642 0.09 30.71 -37.49
N PRO A 643 -1.11 31.22 -37.83
CA PRO A 643 -1.59 32.50 -37.33
C PRO A 643 -1.71 32.52 -35.80
N ARG A 644 -1.06 33.48 -35.13
CA ARG A 644 -1.14 33.60 -33.67
C ARG A 644 -2.49 34.18 -33.24
N LEU A 645 -3.25 33.41 -32.48
CA LEU A 645 -4.50 33.85 -31.86
C LEU A 645 -4.22 34.70 -30.61
N ARG A 646 -5.17 35.58 -30.24
CA ARG A 646 -5.04 36.46 -29.08
C ARG A 646 -6.03 36.08 -27.98
N PRO A 647 -5.62 36.16 -26.70
CA PRO A 647 -6.54 35.99 -25.58
C PRO A 647 -7.63 37.08 -25.60
N ARG A 648 -8.80 36.76 -25.03
CA ARG A 648 -9.82 37.76 -24.74
C ARG A 648 -9.31 38.70 -23.64
N SER A 649 -9.80 39.94 -23.62
CA SER A 649 -9.45 40.92 -22.58
C SER A 649 -9.75 40.35 -21.19
N GLU A 650 -8.88 40.62 -20.21
CA GLU A 650 -8.95 40.11 -18.82
C GLU A 650 -10.35 40.23 -18.18
N LYS A 651 -11.02 41.37 -18.35
CA LYS A 651 -12.40 41.60 -17.89
C LYS A 651 -13.41 40.59 -18.48
N LYS A 652 -13.30 40.30 -19.78
CA LYS A 652 -14.15 39.31 -20.46
C LYS A 652 -13.81 37.89 -20.04
N THR A 653 -12.56 37.61 -19.69
CA THR A 653 -12.14 36.31 -19.16
C THR A 653 -12.71 36.09 -17.75
N GLN A 654 -12.65 37.09 -16.88
CA GLN A 654 -13.26 37.05 -15.55
C GLN A 654 -14.79 36.88 -15.59
N GLU A 655 -15.47 37.60 -16.48
CA GLU A 655 -16.92 37.43 -16.72
C GLU A 655 -17.28 36.04 -17.26
N LEU A 656 -16.40 35.43 -18.04
CA LEU A 656 -16.60 34.13 -18.67
C LEU A 656 -16.28 32.95 -17.73
N LEU A 657 -15.42 33.18 -16.73
CA LEU A 657 -15.10 32.25 -15.65
C LEU A 657 -15.97 32.44 -14.39
N GLY A 658 -16.81 33.49 -14.34
CA GLY A 658 -17.74 33.72 -13.23
C GLY A 658 -17.10 34.31 -11.96
N LEU A 659 -15.93 34.96 -12.08
CA LEU A 659 -15.14 35.47 -10.95
C LEU A 659 -15.65 36.82 -10.37
N THR A 660 -16.87 37.26 -10.71
CA THR A 660 -17.42 38.56 -10.29
C THR A 660 -18.23 38.42 -8.99
N GLY A 661 -17.54 38.38 -7.84
CA GLY A 661 -18.12 38.39 -6.50
C GLY A 661 -17.04 38.54 -5.41
N PRO A 662 -17.37 38.99 -4.18
CA PRO A 662 -16.36 39.18 -3.13
C PRO A 662 -15.71 37.84 -2.77
N LYS A 663 -14.37 37.83 -2.66
CA LYS A 663 -13.56 36.67 -2.28
C LYS A 663 -14.07 36.07 -0.96
N LEU A 664 -14.69 34.90 -1.02
CA LEU A 664 -15.00 34.08 0.14
C LEU A 664 -13.70 33.39 0.55
N HIS A 665 -13.06 33.88 1.62
CA HIS A 665 -12.08 33.10 2.34
C HIS A 665 -12.80 31.92 2.98
N ILE A 666 -12.68 30.73 2.38
CA ILE A 666 -13.09 29.48 3.01
C ILE A 666 -11.86 28.91 3.73
N TRP A 667 -12.02 28.75 5.03
CA TRP A 667 -11.06 28.26 5.99
C TRP A 667 -10.79 26.77 5.72
N LEU A 668 -9.64 26.44 5.11
CA LEU A 668 -9.07 25.10 5.18
C LEU A 668 -8.16 25.08 6.42
N GLY A 669 -8.55 24.27 7.41
CA GLY A 669 -7.87 24.17 8.69
C GLY A 669 -6.38 23.88 8.55
N GLU A 670 -5.62 24.61 9.37
CA GLU A 670 -4.26 24.35 9.85
C GLU A 670 -3.48 23.22 9.14
N ARG A 671 -2.92 23.53 7.98
CA ARG A 671 -1.63 22.97 7.55
C ARG A 671 -0.53 23.94 7.96
N THR A 672 -0.23 23.97 9.25
CA THR A 672 0.95 24.66 9.77
C THR A 672 1.97 23.64 10.26
N LYS A 673 3.09 23.61 9.54
CA LYS A 673 4.44 23.26 10.02
C LYS A 673 4.51 22.04 10.96
N VAL A 674 4.65 20.86 10.35
CA VAL A 674 5.51 19.85 10.98
C VAL A 674 6.93 20.30 10.67
N GLU A 675 7.51 21.05 11.62
CA GLU A 675 8.96 21.20 11.69
C GLU A 675 9.57 19.81 11.70
N ARG A 676 10.58 19.61 10.84
CA ARG A 676 11.45 18.44 10.88
C ARG A 676 11.99 18.28 12.30
N ILE A 677 11.55 17.25 13.00
CA ILE A 677 12.29 16.56 14.05
C ILE A 677 12.22 15.08 13.70
#